data_AF-A0A1V2QEX1-F1
#
_entry.id   AF-A0A1V2QEX1-F1
#
_cell.length_a   1.000
_cell.length_b   1.000
_cell.length_c   1.000
_cell.angle_alpha   90.00
_cell.angle_beta   90.00
_cell.angle_gamma   90.00
#
_symmetry.space_group_name_H-M   'P 1'
#
loop_
_entity.id
_entity.type
_entity.pdbx_description
1 polymer ?
#
loop_
_entity_poly.entity_id
_entity_poly.type
_entity_poly.pdbx_seq_one_letter_code
_entity_poly.pdbx_strand_id
1 'polypeptide(L)'
;MLAATTVALPPTATAAVPAGFTDTLAIGGLTTPTAVSFAPDGRVFIAEKSGLIKVFDSLADTTATVFADLRPQTQDFWDRGLLGLAVDPQFPTRPYVYAVYTYDAVPGGSAPRWGDACPTPPGATDQGCVVTGRVSKLTMGPGGTATAEQPLITDWCQQYPSHSIGTIAFGPDGALYLGGGDGASFAFADYGQVGNPCADPPSPAGTNLTPPSARGGALRSQSIRRPAGEPVSLDGTIVRVHPDTGAGMPGNPFAGRADANARRVIAYGMRNEFRFAFRPGTEELWAGDVGWSTWEEINRIADVNDATAENFGWPCYEGAARQGGYDGADLALCESLYAGGGQTAPYYAYNHSAKVVPGDPCATGGSSISGIAFESDSNYPAEYDGALFFADSSRGCIWAMRTTAGQPDPAKLVPFVTGVNIPVQVTTGPGGDLFYIALGAGQLRRVGYPDGSNRAPTAVARATPSSGPVPLTVQFNGTNSTDPDAGDTLTYGWDLDGDGAYDDSTSATPTRTYTEQAFVEVGLRVVDQSGASGTTSITVTVGTPIPQDPVPVIDNPTAALRWAVGQQVSFAGRATDPQDGVLPASALSWRLSVQHCVTGGSCHEHVVQDFPGVASGSFVAPDHDYPSHLELTLTATDSSGRAARTKVRLDPRTVDLTFTSSPSGLRLGVGGTESTTPFTRTVIVGSTNSISAPTPQTSPQRLRMWYWSWSDGGARTHNIVAPANPTTYQANYSTYIAW
;
A
#
# COMPACT_ATOMS: atom_id res chain seq x y z
N MET A 1 -4.42 43.40 9.71
CA MET A 1 -5.11 42.83 8.54
C MET A 1 -4.05 42.31 7.58
N LEU A 2 -3.67 41.05 7.73
CA LEU A 2 -2.87 40.32 6.75
C LEU A 2 -3.86 39.41 6.01
N ALA A 3 -3.95 39.58 4.70
CA ALA A 3 -4.87 38.85 3.84
C ALA A 3 -4.56 37.35 3.93
N ALA A 4 -5.54 36.55 4.35
CA ALA A 4 -5.50 35.11 4.23
C ALA A 4 -5.64 34.75 2.75
N THR A 5 -4.53 34.42 2.09
CA THR A 5 -4.55 33.76 0.79
C THR A 5 -5.09 32.35 1.00
N THR A 6 -6.34 32.12 0.60
CA THR A 6 -6.89 30.79 0.37
C THR A 6 -6.10 30.15 -0.76
N VAL A 7 -5.15 29.28 -0.42
CA VAL A 7 -4.53 28.39 -1.39
C VAL A 7 -5.59 27.35 -1.74
N ALA A 8 -6.21 27.48 -2.90
CA ALA A 8 -6.98 26.39 -3.48
C ALA A 8 -6.03 25.20 -3.64
N LEU A 9 -6.40 24.04 -3.08
CA LEU A 9 -5.72 22.78 -3.35
C LEU A 9 -5.70 22.57 -4.88
N PRO A 10 -4.59 22.10 -5.47
CA PRO A 10 -4.63 21.68 -6.86
C PRO A 10 -5.73 20.61 -6.99
N PRO A 11 -6.56 20.65 -8.05
CA PRO A 11 -7.44 19.53 -8.35
C PRO A 11 -6.56 18.28 -8.39
N THR A 12 -6.99 17.21 -7.73
CA THR A 12 -6.36 15.88 -7.87
C THR A 12 -6.12 15.65 -9.35
N ALA A 13 -4.86 15.67 -9.77
CA ALA A 13 -4.52 15.50 -11.18
C ALA A 13 -5.19 14.22 -11.65
N THR A 14 -6.06 14.32 -12.65
CA THR A 14 -6.68 13.15 -13.27
C THR A 14 -5.54 12.24 -13.72
N ALA A 15 -5.62 10.95 -13.38
CA ALA A 15 -4.59 10.01 -13.77
C ALA A 15 -4.43 10.04 -15.30
N ALA A 16 -3.20 10.19 -15.77
CA ALA A 16 -2.92 10.30 -17.20
C ALA A 16 -2.67 8.91 -17.79
N VAL A 17 -3.33 8.63 -18.91
CA VAL A 17 -3.25 7.38 -19.68
C VAL A 17 -2.70 7.64 -21.10
N PRO A 18 -2.24 6.61 -21.84
CA PRO A 18 -1.70 6.81 -23.17
C PRO A 18 -2.78 7.28 -24.15
N ALA A 19 -2.38 7.88 -25.28
CA ALA A 19 -3.32 8.35 -26.29
C ALA A 19 -4.25 7.20 -26.76
N GLY A 20 -5.55 7.51 -26.86
CA GLY A 20 -6.59 6.54 -27.22
C GLY A 20 -7.18 5.75 -26.04
N PHE A 21 -6.50 5.70 -24.89
CA PHE A 21 -7.06 5.11 -23.67
C PHE A 21 -7.92 6.11 -22.91
N THR A 22 -8.81 5.59 -22.07
CA THR A 22 -9.61 6.34 -21.10
C THR A 22 -9.41 5.78 -19.70
N ASP A 23 -9.48 6.64 -18.69
CA ASP A 23 -9.52 6.25 -17.28
C ASP A 23 -10.84 6.73 -16.67
N THR A 24 -11.71 5.78 -16.33
CA THR A 24 -13.07 6.05 -15.86
C THR A 24 -13.29 5.52 -14.44
N LEU A 25 -14.12 6.24 -13.67
CA LEU A 25 -14.58 5.74 -12.39
C LEU A 25 -15.52 4.55 -12.64
N ALA A 26 -15.20 3.38 -12.08
CA ALA A 26 -16.10 2.24 -12.12
C ALA A 26 -16.99 2.21 -10.87
N ILE A 27 -16.39 2.24 -9.69
CA ILE A 27 -17.11 2.26 -8.40
C ILE A 27 -16.40 3.24 -7.47
N GLY A 28 -17.17 4.16 -6.86
CA GLY A 28 -16.68 5.14 -5.89
C GLY A 28 -17.31 4.98 -4.51
N GLY A 29 -16.97 5.86 -3.57
CA GLY A 29 -17.55 5.86 -2.22
C GLY A 29 -17.07 4.70 -1.33
N LEU A 30 -15.90 4.14 -1.63
CA LEU A 30 -15.29 3.06 -0.85
C LEU A 30 -14.41 3.62 0.26
N THR A 31 -14.33 2.91 1.37
CA THR A 31 -13.46 3.25 2.49
C THR A 31 -12.24 2.34 2.48
N THR A 32 -11.05 2.91 2.21
CA THR A 32 -9.76 2.17 2.16
C THR A 32 -9.86 0.81 1.44
N PRO A 33 -10.33 0.77 0.18
CA PRO A 33 -10.45 -0.48 -0.58
C PRO A 33 -9.06 -1.08 -0.84
N THR A 34 -8.96 -2.41 -0.75
CA THR A 34 -7.68 -3.15 -0.86
C THR A 34 -7.68 -4.15 -2.00
N ALA A 35 -8.84 -4.75 -2.30
CA ALA A 35 -8.96 -5.75 -3.35
C ALA A 35 -10.36 -5.75 -3.99
N VAL A 36 -10.42 -6.09 -5.28
CA VAL A 36 -11.63 -6.42 -6.04
C VAL A 36 -11.52 -7.82 -6.63
N SER A 37 -12.64 -8.52 -6.70
CA SER A 37 -12.80 -9.76 -7.46
C SER A 37 -14.12 -9.75 -8.23
N PHE A 38 -14.06 -10.12 -9.50
CA PHE A 38 -15.23 -10.20 -10.38
C PHE A 38 -15.78 -11.63 -10.39
N ALA A 39 -17.10 -11.77 -10.25
CA ALA A 39 -17.77 -13.05 -10.35
C ALA A 39 -18.16 -13.35 -11.80
N PRO A 40 -18.20 -14.64 -12.22
CA PRO A 40 -18.64 -15.02 -13.57
C PRO A 40 -20.07 -14.59 -13.92
N ASP A 41 -20.93 -14.34 -12.92
CA ASP A 41 -22.31 -13.87 -13.11
C ASP A 41 -22.44 -12.33 -13.20
N GLY A 42 -21.30 -11.61 -13.20
CA GLY A 42 -21.25 -10.15 -13.38
C GLY A 42 -21.20 -9.34 -12.09
N ARG A 43 -21.34 -9.98 -10.92
CA ARG A 43 -21.21 -9.31 -9.62
C ARG A 43 -19.78 -8.88 -9.33
N VAL A 44 -19.65 -7.81 -8.54
CA VAL A 44 -18.35 -7.24 -8.14
C VAL A 44 -18.24 -7.30 -6.63
N PHE A 45 -17.20 -7.97 -6.13
CA PHE A 45 -16.88 -8.01 -4.70
C PHE A 45 -15.68 -7.11 -4.42
N ILE A 46 -15.80 -6.25 -3.41
CA ILE A 46 -14.73 -5.33 -3.00
C ILE A 46 -14.46 -5.51 -1.51
N ALA A 47 -13.18 -5.72 -1.18
CA ALA A 47 -12.67 -5.71 0.18
C ALA A 47 -12.32 -4.29 0.62
N GLU A 48 -12.79 -3.92 1.81
CA GLU A 48 -12.30 -2.76 2.55
C GLU A 48 -11.36 -3.25 3.66
N LYS A 49 -10.27 -2.51 3.87
CA LYS A 49 -9.17 -2.90 4.77
C LYS A 49 -9.63 -3.32 6.17
N SER A 50 -10.69 -2.70 6.69
CA SER A 50 -11.26 -3.00 8.01
C SER A 50 -11.78 -4.43 8.18
N GLY A 51 -12.05 -5.15 7.10
CA GLY A 51 -12.67 -6.48 7.14
C GLY A 51 -14.09 -6.52 6.61
N LEU A 52 -14.59 -5.44 6.01
CA LEU A 52 -15.85 -5.47 5.27
C LEU A 52 -15.63 -5.99 3.85
N ILE A 53 -16.54 -6.85 3.40
CA ILE A 53 -16.65 -7.21 1.98
C ILE A 53 -17.98 -6.67 1.49
N LYS A 54 -17.92 -5.82 0.46
CA LYS A 54 -19.07 -5.27 -0.25
C LYS A 54 -19.32 -6.08 -1.52
N VAL A 55 -20.58 -6.28 -1.88
CA VAL A 55 -21.00 -6.83 -3.16
C VAL A 55 -21.89 -5.83 -3.89
N PHE A 56 -21.65 -5.71 -5.19
CA PHE A 56 -22.43 -4.93 -6.14
C PHE A 56 -23.01 -5.88 -7.17
N ASP A 57 -24.25 -5.62 -7.60
CA ASP A 57 -24.93 -6.48 -8.57
C ASP A 57 -24.27 -6.41 -9.96
N SER A 58 -23.62 -5.29 -10.28
CA SER A 58 -22.80 -5.11 -11.48
C SER A 58 -21.87 -3.90 -11.35
N LEU A 59 -21.03 -3.67 -12.36
CA LEU A 59 -20.23 -2.43 -12.47
C LEU A 59 -21.09 -1.15 -12.61
N ALA A 60 -22.37 -1.26 -12.99
CA ALA A 60 -23.27 -0.11 -13.09
C ALA A 60 -24.01 0.17 -11.78
N ASP A 61 -23.88 -0.71 -10.78
CA ASP A 61 -24.55 -0.57 -9.50
C ASP A 61 -23.82 0.45 -8.61
N THR A 62 -24.55 1.47 -8.17
CA THR A 62 -24.02 2.53 -7.30
C THR A 62 -24.25 2.24 -5.82
N THR A 63 -24.92 1.14 -5.48
CA THR A 63 -25.31 0.79 -4.11
C THR A 63 -24.78 -0.57 -3.71
N ALA A 64 -23.91 -0.62 -2.70
CA ALA A 64 -23.34 -1.87 -2.23
C ALA A 64 -24.20 -2.54 -1.16
N THR A 65 -24.26 -3.88 -1.16
CA THR A 65 -24.64 -4.67 0.01
C THR A 65 -23.38 -5.10 0.77
N VAL A 66 -23.42 -5.08 2.11
CA VAL A 66 -22.37 -5.70 2.91
C VAL A 66 -22.53 -7.22 2.82
N PHE A 67 -21.68 -7.87 2.03
CA PHE A 67 -21.66 -9.31 1.87
C PHE A 67 -21.20 -10.01 3.15
N ALA A 68 -20.10 -9.55 3.75
CA ALA A 68 -19.57 -10.10 4.99
C ALA A 68 -18.94 -9.00 5.85
N ASP A 69 -19.05 -9.18 7.17
CA ASP A 69 -18.43 -8.32 8.18
C ASP A 69 -17.45 -9.15 9.03
N LEU A 70 -16.16 -9.06 8.70
CA LEU A 70 -15.07 -9.73 9.39
C LEU A 70 -14.33 -8.80 10.37
N ARG A 71 -14.81 -7.56 10.56
CA ARG A 71 -14.19 -6.58 11.47
C ARG A 71 -13.96 -7.12 12.88
N PRO A 72 -14.86 -7.91 13.51
CA PRO A 72 -14.64 -8.40 14.88
C PRO A 72 -13.40 -9.29 15.07
N GLN A 73 -12.81 -9.80 13.98
CA GLN A 73 -11.66 -10.69 14.00
C GLN A 73 -10.51 -10.23 13.09
N THR A 74 -10.68 -9.10 12.40
CA THR A 74 -9.66 -8.50 11.53
C THR A 74 -8.95 -7.43 12.34
N GLN A 75 -7.62 -7.45 12.34
CA GLN A 75 -6.83 -6.35 12.87
C GLN A 75 -6.34 -5.51 11.69
N ASP A 76 -6.81 -4.27 11.56
CA ASP A 76 -6.50 -3.41 10.42
C ASP A 76 -5.49 -2.30 10.73
N PHE A 77 -4.72 -2.43 11.80
CA PHE A 77 -3.72 -1.43 12.20
C PHE A 77 -2.55 -1.37 11.19
N TRP A 78 -2.23 -0.17 10.69
CA TRP A 78 -1.19 0.09 9.67
C TRP A 78 -1.39 -0.63 8.34
N ASP A 79 -0.49 -1.53 7.92
CA ASP A 79 -0.58 -2.19 6.61
C ASP A 79 -1.43 -3.46 6.68
N ARG A 80 -1.87 -3.85 7.88
CA ARG A 80 -2.71 -5.02 8.12
C ARG A 80 -4.16 -4.76 7.76
N GLY A 81 -4.95 -5.83 7.73
CA GLY A 81 -6.38 -5.79 7.46
C GLY A 81 -6.82 -6.96 6.58
N LEU A 82 -7.94 -6.79 5.90
CA LEU A 82 -8.39 -7.63 4.80
C LEU A 82 -7.71 -7.17 3.51
N LEU A 83 -6.79 -7.98 2.98
CA LEU A 83 -5.88 -7.56 1.90
C LEU A 83 -6.04 -8.38 0.61
N GLY A 84 -6.64 -9.57 0.68
CA GLY A 84 -6.86 -10.43 -0.49
C GLY A 84 -8.29 -10.93 -0.58
N LEU A 85 -8.81 -11.00 -1.81
CA LEU A 85 -10.17 -11.46 -2.11
C LEU A 85 -10.19 -12.23 -3.44
N ALA A 86 -10.83 -13.41 -3.46
CA ALA A 86 -11.06 -14.20 -4.67
C ALA A 86 -12.47 -14.80 -4.67
N VAL A 87 -13.11 -14.84 -5.84
CA VAL A 87 -14.39 -15.53 -6.05
C VAL A 87 -14.14 -16.88 -6.71
N ASP A 88 -14.90 -17.90 -6.31
CA ASP A 88 -14.79 -19.24 -6.91
C ASP A 88 -15.07 -19.18 -8.44
N PRO A 89 -14.24 -19.78 -9.31
CA PRO A 89 -14.46 -19.75 -10.76
C PRO A 89 -15.78 -20.39 -11.21
N GLN A 90 -16.39 -21.25 -10.38
CA GLN A 90 -17.68 -21.88 -10.66
C GLN A 90 -18.87 -21.14 -10.02
N PHE A 91 -18.67 -19.92 -9.53
CA PHE A 91 -19.72 -19.11 -8.95
C PHE A 91 -20.79 -18.75 -10.01
N PRO A 92 -22.11 -18.83 -9.69
CA PRO A 92 -22.69 -19.02 -8.36
C PRO A 92 -22.95 -20.50 -7.98
N THR A 93 -22.63 -21.48 -8.81
CA THR A 93 -22.87 -22.91 -8.48
C THR A 93 -22.02 -23.40 -7.31
N ARG A 94 -20.80 -22.87 -7.19
CA ARG A 94 -20.01 -22.85 -5.96
C ARG A 94 -20.09 -21.44 -5.38
N PRO A 95 -21.03 -21.16 -4.46
CA PRO A 95 -21.31 -19.80 -3.99
C PRO A 95 -20.25 -19.35 -2.96
N TYR A 96 -18.97 -19.50 -3.27
CA TYR A 96 -17.86 -19.27 -2.36
C TYR A 96 -17.07 -18.01 -2.72
N VAL A 97 -16.73 -17.25 -1.68
CA VAL A 97 -15.80 -16.12 -1.73
C VAL A 97 -14.70 -16.39 -0.71
N TYR A 98 -13.45 -16.22 -1.10
CA TYR A 98 -12.29 -16.49 -0.26
C TYR A 98 -11.64 -15.17 0.15
N ALA A 99 -11.39 -15.02 1.43
CA ALA A 99 -10.84 -13.81 2.03
C ALA A 99 -9.51 -14.12 2.74
N VAL A 100 -8.53 -13.24 2.55
CA VAL A 100 -7.23 -13.28 3.24
C VAL A 100 -7.08 -12.01 4.05
N TYR A 101 -7.07 -12.16 5.37
CA TYR A 101 -7.06 -11.06 6.32
C TYR A 101 -6.14 -11.32 7.51
N THR A 102 -5.71 -10.23 8.15
CA THR A 102 -4.90 -10.30 9.37
C THR A 102 -5.81 -10.64 10.53
N TYR A 103 -5.72 -11.87 11.03
CA TYR A 103 -6.53 -12.38 12.13
C TYR A 103 -5.98 -11.88 13.46
N ASP A 104 -6.82 -11.20 14.23
CA ASP A 104 -6.46 -10.56 15.50
C ASP A 104 -6.23 -11.58 16.64
N ALA A 105 -5.27 -12.48 16.45
CA ALA A 105 -4.88 -13.49 17.40
C ALA A 105 -3.41 -13.86 17.19
N VAL A 106 -2.72 -14.11 18.30
CA VAL A 106 -1.41 -14.78 18.27
C VAL A 106 -1.52 -16.22 17.76
N PRO A 107 -0.39 -16.83 17.37
CA PRO A 107 -0.37 -18.25 17.02
C PRO A 107 -1.07 -19.12 18.09
N GLY A 108 -2.07 -19.89 17.65
CA GLY A 108 -2.89 -20.76 18.51
C GLY A 108 -3.92 -20.05 19.40
N GLY A 109 -4.06 -18.72 19.30
CA GLY A 109 -5.02 -17.92 20.06
C GLY A 109 -6.39 -17.74 19.38
N SER A 110 -7.24 -16.94 20.03
CA SER A 110 -8.57 -16.55 19.54
C SER A 110 -8.67 -15.03 19.39
N ALA A 111 -9.43 -14.56 18.39
CA ALA A 111 -9.71 -13.14 18.18
C ALA A 111 -10.97 -12.66 18.91
N PRO A 112 -11.08 -11.35 19.20
CA PRO A 112 -10.03 -10.33 19.07
C PRO A 112 -9.06 -10.36 20.26
N ARG A 113 -7.79 -10.01 20.01
CA ARG A 113 -6.74 -9.83 21.02
C ARG A 113 -6.43 -8.35 21.24
N TRP A 114 -6.29 -7.58 20.16
CA TRP A 114 -5.87 -6.18 20.21
C TRP A 114 -6.96 -5.20 19.74
N GLY A 115 -7.91 -5.66 18.91
CA GLY A 115 -8.75 -4.80 18.08
C GLY A 115 -7.90 -3.99 17.09
N ASP A 116 -8.40 -2.83 16.64
CA ASP A 116 -7.73 -1.96 15.65
C ASP A 116 -6.62 -1.08 16.26
N ALA A 117 -6.09 -1.48 17.41
CA ALA A 117 -5.06 -0.75 18.15
C ALA A 117 -3.81 -1.59 18.36
N CYS A 118 -2.71 -0.91 18.67
CA CYS A 118 -1.52 -1.55 19.20
C CYS A 118 -1.00 -0.79 20.44
N PRO A 119 -1.47 -1.15 21.66
CA PRO A 119 -1.11 -0.42 22.87
C PRO A 119 0.37 -0.57 23.20
N THR A 120 0.92 0.42 23.92
CA THR A 120 2.31 0.37 24.42
C THR A 120 2.31 0.21 25.94
N PRO A 121 2.89 -0.88 26.49
CA PRO A 121 3.44 -2.05 25.79
C PRO A 121 2.35 -2.97 25.19
N PRO A 122 2.65 -3.82 24.18
CA PRO A 122 3.98 -4.08 23.60
C PRO A 122 4.49 -3.04 22.60
N GLY A 123 3.62 -2.16 22.09
CA GLY A 123 3.94 -1.12 21.12
C GLY A 123 4.17 -1.65 19.70
N ALA A 124 3.76 -0.87 18.71
CA ALA A 124 3.78 -1.28 17.29
C ALA A 124 5.18 -1.60 16.76
N THR A 125 6.19 -0.87 17.24
CA THR A 125 7.58 -0.92 16.75
C THR A 125 8.58 -1.35 17.82
N ASP A 126 8.10 -1.77 19.00
CA ASP A 126 8.92 -2.36 20.07
C ASP A 126 8.76 -3.88 20.05
N GLN A 127 7.96 -4.45 20.96
CA GLN A 127 7.70 -5.89 20.99
C GLN A 127 6.63 -6.35 20.00
N GLY A 128 5.87 -5.41 19.41
CA GLY A 128 4.89 -5.68 18.36
C GLY A 128 3.57 -6.25 18.89
N CYS A 129 2.46 -5.87 18.24
CA CYS A 129 1.16 -6.49 18.50
C CYS A 129 1.02 -7.73 17.65
N VAL A 130 1.45 -8.85 18.21
CA VAL A 130 1.57 -10.12 17.49
C VAL A 130 0.19 -10.63 17.06
N VAL A 131 0.07 -10.95 15.78
CA VAL A 131 -1.14 -11.47 15.11
C VAL A 131 -0.78 -12.60 14.14
N THR A 132 -1.76 -13.16 13.44
CA THR A 132 -1.59 -14.21 12.43
C THR A 132 -2.30 -13.83 11.14
N GLY A 133 -1.90 -14.39 10.01
CA GLY A 133 -2.68 -14.34 8.77
C GLY A 133 -3.74 -15.44 8.76
N ARG A 134 -4.92 -15.16 8.18
CA ARG A 134 -5.99 -16.14 8.02
C ARG A 134 -6.61 -16.13 6.64
N VAL A 135 -6.95 -17.33 6.20
CA VAL A 135 -7.69 -17.62 4.99
C VAL A 135 -9.04 -18.19 5.37
N SER A 136 -10.11 -17.58 4.88
CA SER A 136 -11.46 -18.05 5.13
C SER A 136 -12.24 -18.23 3.83
N LYS A 137 -12.97 -19.34 3.73
CA LYS A 137 -13.99 -19.58 2.71
C LYS A 137 -15.34 -19.14 3.25
N LEU A 138 -15.97 -18.18 2.57
CA LEU A 138 -17.28 -17.63 2.90
C LEU A 138 -18.33 -18.21 1.96
N THR A 139 -19.45 -18.68 2.50
CA THR A 139 -20.56 -19.21 1.70
C THR A 139 -21.64 -18.17 1.55
N MET A 140 -21.99 -17.80 0.32
CA MET A 140 -23.09 -16.89 0.04
C MET A 140 -24.44 -17.62 0.17
N GLY A 141 -25.35 -17.02 0.93
CA GLY A 141 -26.74 -17.45 1.03
C GLY A 141 -27.67 -16.77 0.00
N PRO A 142 -28.97 -17.14 0.01
CA PRO A 142 -29.94 -16.62 -0.95
C PRO A 142 -30.14 -15.10 -0.91
N GLY A 143 -29.81 -14.43 0.20
CA GLY A 143 -29.95 -12.99 0.38
C GLY A 143 -28.74 -12.17 -0.11
N GLY A 144 -27.79 -12.77 -0.84
CA GLY A 144 -26.61 -12.06 -1.31
C GLY A 144 -25.58 -11.73 -0.22
N THR A 145 -25.70 -12.36 0.95
CA THR A 145 -24.81 -12.18 2.11
C THR A 145 -24.19 -13.52 2.53
N ALA A 146 -23.05 -13.47 3.21
CA ALA A 146 -22.38 -14.65 3.73
C ALA A 146 -23.19 -15.27 4.88
N THR A 147 -23.45 -16.58 4.80
CA THR A 147 -24.18 -17.34 5.83
C THR A 147 -23.28 -18.25 6.64
N ALA A 148 -22.05 -18.50 6.19
CA ALA A 148 -21.07 -19.32 6.89
C ALA A 148 -19.64 -18.88 6.55
N GLU A 149 -18.77 -18.98 7.54
CA GLU A 149 -17.31 -18.88 7.39
C GLU A 149 -16.67 -20.23 7.75
N GLN A 150 -15.80 -20.73 6.87
CA GLN A 150 -14.92 -21.87 7.13
C GLN A 150 -13.46 -21.40 7.11
N PRO A 151 -12.74 -21.41 8.24
CA PRO A 151 -11.30 -21.15 8.26
C PRO A 151 -10.56 -22.28 7.53
N LEU A 152 -9.65 -21.93 6.63
CA LEU A 152 -8.84 -22.88 5.88
C LEU A 152 -7.41 -22.96 6.42
N ILE A 153 -6.80 -21.80 6.69
CA ILE A 153 -5.40 -21.68 7.13
C ILE A 153 -5.30 -20.52 8.13
N THR A 154 -4.57 -20.71 9.22
CA THR A 154 -4.14 -19.66 10.15
C THR A 154 -2.65 -19.87 10.43
N ASP A 155 -1.80 -18.95 9.99
CA ASP A 155 -0.33 -18.99 10.15
C ASP A 155 0.24 -17.56 10.03
N TRP A 156 1.24 -17.28 9.18
CA TRP A 156 1.84 -15.94 8.95
C TRP A 156 1.98 -15.14 10.24
N CYS A 157 2.88 -15.57 11.13
CA CYS A 157 3.01 -14.92 12.43
C CYS A 157 3.59 -13.52 12.24
N GLN A 158 2.79 -12.48 12.47
CA GLN A 158 3.24 -11.11 12.29
C GLN A 158 3.52 -10.50 13.64
N GLN A 159 4.79 -10.25 13.96
CA GLN A 159 5.15 -9.49 15.16
C GLN A 159 4.87 -8.00 14.93
N TYR A 160 5.27 -7.49 13.77
CA TYR A 160 5.19 -6.08 13.41
C TYR A 160 4.01 -5.79 12.47
N PRO A 161 3.55 -4.52 12.37
CA PRO A 161 2.32 -4.17 11.69
C PRO A 161 2.46 -3.92 10.17
N SER A 162 3.60 -4.31 9.60
CA SER A 162 3.89 -4.27 8.17
C SER A 162 4.30 -5.67 7.67
N HIS A 163 4.48 -5.80 6.35
CA HIS A 163 4.77 -7.04 5.63
C HIS A 163 3.81 -8.17 6.02
N SER A 164 2.53 -7.84 5.94
CA SER A 164 1.45 -8.73 6.32
C SER A 164 1.25 -9.81 5.26
N ILE A 165 0.01 -10.20 5.02
CA ILE A 165 -0.40 -11.07 3.91
C ILE A 165 -0.57 -10.28 2.61
N GLY A 166 -0.77 -10.97 1.49
CA GLY A 166 -0.89 -10.35 0.17
C GLY A 166 -2.08 -10.87 -0.63
N THR A 167 -1.77 -11.59 -1.70
CA THR A 167 -2.77 -12.00 -2.70
C THR A 167 -3.42 -13.33 -2.38
N ILE A 168 -4.65 -13.48 -2.86
CA ILE A 168 -5.32 -14.77 -3.04
C ILE A 168 -5.90 -14.81 -4.45
N ALA A 169 -5.65 -15.90 -5.18
CA ALA A 169 -6.17 -16.09 -6.53
C ALA A 169 -6.35 -17.57 -6.84
N PHE A 170 -7.26 -17.88 -7.76
CA PHE A 170 -7.32 -19.20 -8.37
C PHE A 170 -6.28 -19.28 -9.49
N GLY A 171 -5.53 -20.38 -9.52
CA GLY A 171 -4.67 -20.70 -10.65
C GLY A 171 -5.43 -21.40 -11.78
N PRO A 172 -4.80 -21.54 -12.96
CA PRO A 172 -5.37 -22.23 -14.12
C PRO A 172 -5.66 -23.72 -13.85
N ASP A 173 -5.01 -24.31 -12.86
CA ASP A 173 -5.19 -25.68 -12.38
C ASP A 173 -6.37 -25.87 -11.40
N GLY A 174 -7.07 -24.78 -11.06
CA GLY A 174 -8.18 -24.77 -10.09
C GLY A 174 -7.76 -24.83 -8.63
N ALA A 175 -6.45 -24.74 -8.32
CA ALA A 175 -5.97 -24.59 -6.95
C ALA A 175 -6.11 -23.14 -6.48
N LEU A 176 -6.09 -22.96 -5.16
CA LEU A 176 -6.07 -21.65 -4.53
C LEU A 176 -4.63 -21.29 -4.16
N TYR A 177 -4.17 -20.12 -4.61
CA TYR A 177 -2.83 -19.61 -4.38
C TYR A 177 -2.89 -18.44 -3.43
N LEU A 178 -1.91 -18.36 -2.53
CA LEU A 178 -1.83 -17.31 -1.55
C LEU A 178 -0.39 -16.87 -1.35
N GLY A 179 -0.20 -15.59 -1.10
CA GLY A 179 1.10 -15.04 -0.75
C GLY A 179 1.04 -14.19 0.51
N GLY A 180 2.19 -14.05 1.15
CA GLY A 180 2.34 -13.19 2.32
C GLY A 180 3.79 -12.85 2.59
N GLY A 181 4.00 -11.68 3.16
CA GLY A 181 5.28 -11.17 3.62
C GLY A 181 5.80 -11.87 4.86
N ASP A 182 6.97 -11.42 5.31
CA ASP A 182 7.77 -12.04 6.35
C ASP A 182 7.31 -11.71 7.78
N GLY A 183 6.34 -10.79 7.94
CA GLY A 183 5.79 -10.34 9.22
C GLY A 183 6.81 -9.75 10.20
N ALA A 184 7.99 -9.36 9.69
CA ALA A 184 9.17 -8.94 10.46
C ALA A 184 9.31 -7.41 10.53
N SER A 185 10.30 -6.93 11.27
CA SER A 185 10.54 -5.48 11.39
C SER A 185 10.95 -4.86 10.05
N PHE A 186 10.34 -3.73 9.71
CA PHE A 186 10.77 -2.87 8.60
C PHE A 186 11.89 -1.91 9.00
N ALA A 187 12.13 -1.71 10.29
CA ALA A 187 13.05 -0.68 10.81
C ALA A 187 14.48 -1.19 11.04
N PHE A 188 14.66 -2.50 11.26
CA PHE A 188 15.95 -3.06 11.63
C PHE A 188 16.08 -4.51 11.16
N ALA A 189 17.30 -5.05 11.13
CA ALA A 189 17.54 -6.43 10.70
C ALA A 189 16.99 -7.41 11.75
N ASP A 190 15.76 -7.85 11.57
CA ASP A 190 15.06 -8.72 12.50
C ASP A 190 15.38 -10.19 12.22
N TYR A 191 16.02 -10.82 13.20
CA TYR A 191 16.32 -12.24 13.24
C TYR A 191 15.69 -12.91 14.48
N GLY A 192 14.70 -12.27 15.11
CA GLY A 192 14.02 -12.75 16.32
C GLY A 192 14.67 -12.29 17.63
N GLN A 193 15.46 -11.21 17.61
CA GLN A 193 16.14 -10.68 18.79
C GLN A 193 15.25 -9.87 19.74
N VAL A 194 14.00 -9.59 19.35
CA VAL A 194 13.05 -8.80 20.14
C VAL A 194 11.93 -9.71 20.64
N GLY A 195 12.17 -10.38 21.77
CA GLY A 195 11.19 -11.20 22.48
C GLY A 195 10.84 -12.54 21.82
N ASN A 196 11.07 -12.72 20.52
CA ASN A 196 10.72 -13.94 19.77
C ASN A 196 9.29 -14.46 20.08
N PRO A 197 8.23 -13.67 19.88
CA PRO A 197 6.88 -14.07 20.28
C PRO A 197 6.30 -15.20 19.40
N CYS A 198 6.86 -15.42 18.21
CA CYS A 198 6.43 -16.44 17.26
C CYS A 198 7.04 -17.83 17.52
N ALA A 199 7.79 -18.00 18.61
CA ALA A 199 8.49 -19.24 18.96
C ALA A 199 9.46 -19.71 17.87
N ASP A 200 10.15 -18.77 17.23
CA ASP A 200 11.10 -19.10 16.17
C ASP A 200 12.32 -19.86 16.74
N PRO A 201 12.78 -20.92 16.05
CA PRO A 201 13.90 -21.71 16.49
C PRO A 201 15.22 -20.91 16.49
N PRO A 202 16.21 -21.33 17.30
CA PRO A 202 16.24 -22.56 18.11
C PRO A 202 15.59 -22.46 19.49
N SER A 203 14.99 -21.31 19.85
CA SER A 203 14.54 -21.05 21.22
C SER A 203 13.01 -20.99 21.32
N PRO A 204 12.43 -21.26 22.51
CA PRO A 204 10.98 -21.11 22.70
C PRO A 204 10.56 -19.63 22.64
N ALA A 205 9.24 -19.40 22.51
CA ALA A 205 8.67 -18.06 22.58
C ALA A 205 9.09 -17.32 23.85
N GLY A 206 9.34 -16.01 23.73
CA GLY A 206 9.79 -15.16 24.84
C GLY A 206 11.31 -15.10 25.02
N THR A 207 12.09 -15.81 24.19
CA THR A 207 13.56 -15.85 24.28
C THR A 207 14.21 -15.18 23.07
N ASN A 208 14.94 -14.08 23.30
CA ASN A 208 15.68 -13.39 22.24
C ASN A 208 16.66 -14.32 21.52
N LEU A 209 16.61 -14.32 20.20
CA LEU A 209 17.54 -15.08 19.36
C LEU A 209 18.86 -14.33 19.15
N THR A 210 19.93 -15.06 18.91
CA THR A 210 21.29 -14.51 18.71
C THR A 210 21.99 -15.14 17.51
N PRO A 211 22.75 -14.36 16.72
CA PRO A 211 23.61 -14.90 15.67
C PRO A 211 24.71 -15.80 16.26
N PRO A 212 25.24 -16.76 15.48
CA PRO A 212 24.89 -17.04 14.08
C PRO A 212 23.66 -17.96 13.94
N SER A 213 23.13 -18.48 15.05
CA SER A 213 22.14 -19.56 15.03
C SER A 213 20.68 -19.10 14.92
N ALA A 214 20.41 -17.79 15.02
CA ALA A 214 19.05 -17.25 14.93
C ALA A 214 18.36 -17.63 13.61
N ARG A 215 17.07 -17.98 13.69
CA ARG A 215 16.22 -18.36 12.54
C ARG A 215 14.83 -17.73 12.59
N GLY A 216 14.64 -16.66 13.36
CA GLY A 216 13.36 -15.94 13.49
C GLY A 216 13.31 -14.62 12.73
N GLY A 217 12.27 -13.82 12.98
CA GLY A 217 12.09 -12.54 12.28
C GLY A 217 11.96 -12.74 10.78
N ALA A 218 12.70 -11.96 9.98
CA ALA A 218 12.66 -12.06 8.51
C ALA A 218 13.18 -13.40 7.98
N LEU A 219 13.97 -14.16 8.76
CA LEU A 219 14.46 -15.49 8.38
C LEU A 219 13.33 -16.54 8.31
N ARG A 220 12.10 -16.20 8.73
CA ARG A 220 10.92 -17.05 8.50
C ARG A 220 10.63 -17.27 7.01
N SER A 221 10.95 -16.30 6.15
CA SER A 221 10.93 -16.45 4.68
C SER A 221 11.83 -17.57 4.18
N GLN A 222 12.77 -18.04 4.99
CA GLN A 222 13.67 -19.16 4.70
C GLN A 222 13.36 -20.41 5.53
N SER A 223 12.16 -20.49 6.14
CA SER A 223 11.80 -21.57 7.07
C SER A 223 11.88 -22.97 6.44
N ILE A 224 11.69 -23.09 5.12
CA ILE A 224 11.89 -24.33 4.35
C ILE A 224 13.31 -24.89 4.43
N ARG A 225 14.31 -24.04 4.67
CA ARG A 225 15.73 -24.41 4.81
C ARG A 225 16.15 -24.70 6.25
N ARG A 226 15.24 -24.61 7.21
CA ARG A 226 15.50 -24.99 8.60
C ARG A 226 15.82 -26.50 8.69
N PRO A 227 16.56 -26.93 9.72
CA PRO A 227 16.78 -28.35 10.01
C PRO A 227 15.48 -29.16 10.05
N ALA A 228 15.54 -30.43 9.64
CA ALA A 228 14.39 -31.32 9.67
C ALA A 228 13.83 -31.46 11.10
N GLY A 229 12.51 -31.35 11.24
CA GLY A 229 11.81 -31.40 12.52
C GLY A 229 11.54 -30.03 13.14
N GLU A 230 12.15 -28.95 12.63
CA GLU A 230 11.75 -27.59 12.99
C GLU A 230 10.49 -27.16 12.22
N PRO A 231 9.64 -26.29 12.82
CA PRO A 231 8.40 -25.84 12.18
C PRO A 231 8.69 -24.96 10.96
N VAL A 232 7.90 -25.16 9.92
CA VAL A 232 7.82 -24.28 8.74
C VAL A 232 6.70 -23.27 8.97
N SER A 233 6.96 -21.99 8.76
CA SER A 233 5.90 -20.97 8.68
C SER A 233 5.73 -20.48 7.24
N LEU A 234 4.57 -19.88 6.98
CA LEU A 234 4.17 -19.40 5.65
C LEU A 234 4.62 -17.95 5.38
N ASP A 235 5.23 -17.29 6.37
CA ASP A 235 5.80 -15.96 6.23
C ASP A 235 6.84 -15.92 5.09
N GLY A 236 6.72 -14.96 4.16
CA GLY A 236 7.61 -14.80 3.01
C GLY A 236 7.53 -15.93 1.99
N THR A 237 6.33 -16.49 1.78
CA THR A 237 6.09 -17.62 0.86
C THR A 237 4.90 -17.38 -0.06
N ILE A 238 4.90 -18.09 -1.20
CA ILE A 238 3.70 -18.38 -1.99
C ILE A 238 3.32 -19.85 -1.77
N VAL A 239 2.04 -20.07 -1.48
CA VAL A 239 1.47 -21.39 -1.24
C VAL A 239 0.40 -21.75 -2.26
N ARG A 240 0.28 -23.05 -2.54
CA ARG A 240 -0.72 -23.65 -3.44
C ARG A 240 -1.53 -24.71 -2.69
N VAL A 241 -2.84 -24.49 -2.54
CA VAL A 241 -3.70 -25.30 -1.66
C VAL A 241 -5.03 -25.70 -2.30
N HIS A 242 -5.62 -26.76 -1.75
CA HIS A 242 -6.95 -27.20 -2.11
C HIS A 242 -8.01 -26.22 -1.58
N PRO A 243 -8.90 -25.67 -2.43
CA PRO A 243 -9.81 -24.59 -2.05
C PRO A 243 -10.81 -24.99 -0.95
N ASP A 244 -11.21 -26.26 -0.88
CA ASP A 244 -12.18 -26.68 0.15
C ASP A 244 -11.58 -27.01 1.53
N THR A 245 -10.29 -27.30 1.61
CA THR A 245 -9.67 -27.87 2.82
C THR A 245 -8.45 -27.10 3.32
N GLY A 246 -7.85 -26.24 2.50
CA GLY A 246 -6.60 -25.55 2.84
C GLY A 246 -5.38 -26.47 2.95
N ALA A 247 -5.48 -27.73 2.53
CA ALA A 247 -4.34 -28.65 2.46
C ALA A 247 -3.47 -28.33 1.24
N GLY A 248 -2.15 -28.55 1.33
CA GLY A 248 -1.27 -28.44 0.18
C GLY A 248 -1.71 -29.36 -0.96
N MET A 249 -1.67 -28.88 -2.20
CA MET A 249 -2.06 -29.66 -3.36
C MET A 249 -1.10 -30.84 -3.59
N PRO A 250 -1.60 -31.99 -4.11
CA PRO A 250 -0.71 -33.02 -4.63
C PRO A 250 0.23 -32.43 -5.71
N GLY A 251 1.47 -32.89 -5.72
CA GLY A 251 2.48 -32.42 -6.67
C GLY A 251 3.28 -31.21 -6.21
N ASN A 252 2.87 -30.50 -5.14
CA ASN A 252 3.68 -29.42 -4.58
C ASN A 252 5.11 -29.90 -4.25
N PRO A 253 6.14 -29.03 -4.37
CA PRO A 253 7.56 -29.39 -4.22
C PRO A 253 7.89 -30.14 -2.93
N PHE A 254 7.14 -29.86 -1.86
CA PHE A 254 7.34 -30.39 -0.52
C PHE A 254 6.22 -31.33 -0.05
N ALA A 255 5.39 -31.86 -0.96
CA ALA A 255 4.22 -32.68 -0.62
C ALA A 255 4.54 -33.91 0.25
N GLY A 256 5.78 -34.42 0.21
CA GLY A 256 6.25 -35.54 1.04
C GLY A 256 6.67 -35.18 2.47
N ARG A 257 6.69 -33.89 2.84
CA ARG A 257 7.13 -33.44 4.17
C ARG A 257 6.02 -33.67 5.21
N ALA A 258 6.42 -34.02 6.43
CA ALA A 258 5.50 -34.27 7.55
C ALA A 258 4.78 -32.99 8.03
N ASP A 259 5.47 -31.85 7.97
CA ASP A 259 4.92 -30.53 8.29
C ASP A 259 3.86 -30.10 7.24
N ALA A 260 2.70 -29.65 7.71
CA ALA A 260 1.59 -29.27 6.84
C ALA A 260 1.83 -27.97 6.07
N ASN A 261 2.51 -27.00 6.69
CA ASN A 261 2.90 -25.75 6.04
C ASN A 261 3.93 -26.02 4.94
N ALA A 262 4.92 -26.89 5.21
CA ALA A 262 5.88 -27.29 4.19
C ALA A 262 5.18 -27.79 2.93
N ARG A 263 4.18 -28.68 3.06
CA ARG A 263 3.42 -29.23 1.91
C ARG A 263 2.66 -28.18 1.10
N ARG A 264 2.41 -26.98 1.63
CA ARG A 264 1.69 -25.91 0.94
C ARG A 264 2.60 -25.03 0.09
N VAL A 265 3.87 -24.88 0.47
CA VAL A 265 4.81 -23.94 -0.15
C VAL A 265 5.20 -24.38 -1.56
N ILE A 266 5.15 -23.44 -2.50
CA ILE A 266 5.69 -23.58 -3.86
C ILE A 266 6.84 -22.61 -4.14
N ALA A 267 6.89 -21.46 -3.48
CA ALA A 267 8.04 -20.55 -3.53
C ALA A 267 8.23 -19.84 -2.19
N TYR A 268 9.44 -19.40 -1.91
CA TYR A 268 9.81 -18.79 -0.63
C TYR A 268 10.95 -17.78 -0.79
N GLY A 269 11.34 -17.12 0.31
CA GLY A 269 12.40 -16.13 0.30
C GLY A 269 11.96 -14.78 -0.25
N MET A 270 10.71 -14.39 0.05
CA MET A 270 10.16 -13.05 -0.23
C MET A 270 10.11 -12.19 1.02
N ARG A 271 10.18 -10.87 0.86
CA ARG A 271 10.05 -9.91 1.97
C ARG A 271 8.61 -9.56 2.25
N ASN A 272 7.94 -9.03 1.24
CA ASN A 272 6.57 -8.56 1.28
C ASN A 272 5.97 -8.75 -0.10
N GLU A 273 5.67 -10.02 -0.43
CA GLU A 273 4.84 -10.36 -1.58
C GLU A 273 3.50 -9.66 -1.42
N PHE A 274 3.27 -8.62 -2.22
CA PHE A 274 2.07 -7.79 -2.13
C PHE A 274 1.02 -8.31 -3.11
N ARG A 275 1.38 -8.36 -4.40
CA ARG A 275 0.50 -8.74 -5.50
C ARG A 275 1.14 -9.74 -6.44
N PHE A 276 0.42 -10.80 -6.81
CA PHE A 276 0.79 -11.70 -7.90
C PHE A 276 -0.36 -11.93 -8.88
N ALA A 277 -0.03 -12.35 -10.11
CA ALA A 277 -0.99 -12.81 -11.10
C ALA A 277 -0.43 -13.95 -11.95
N PHE A 278 -1.34 -14.71 -12.57
CA PHE A 278 -1.01 -15.71 -13.57
C PHE A 278 -0.95 -15.08 -14.95
N ARG A 279 0.03 -15.52 -15.76
CA ARG A 279 0.06 -15.14 -17.17
C ARG A 279 -1.00 -15.97 -17.93
N PRO A 280 -1.95 -15.32 -18.64
CA PRO A 280 -3.05 -16.00 -19.30
C PRO A 280 -2.61 -17.13 -20.23
N GLY A 281 -3.31 -18.25 -20.18
CA GLY A 281 -3.02 -19.43 -21.01
C GLY A 281 -1.75 -20.21 -20.64
N THR A 282 -1.12 -19.90 -19.51
CA THR A 282 0.11 -20.57 -19.03
C THR A 282 0.00 -20.94 -17.55
N GLU A 283 0.96 -21.72 -17.05
CA GLU A 283 1.13 -22.04 -15.63
C GLU A 283 2.14 -21.10 -14.94
N GLU A 284 2.46 -19.95 -15.55
CA GLU A 284 3.40 -18.99 -14.97
C GLU A 284 2.73 -18.08 -13.95
N LEU A 285 3.35 -17.94 -12.78
CA LEU A 285 2.97 -16.97 -11.75
C LEU A 285 4.04 -15.88 -11.65
N TRP A 286 3.60 -14.63 -11.60
CA TRP A 286 4.45 -13.46 -11.47
C TRP A 286 4.06 -12.68 -10.22
N ALA A 287 5.02 -12.36 -9.37
CA ALA A 287 4.80 -11.77 -8.05
C ALA A 287 5.62 -10.49 -7.87
N GLY A 288 4.98 -9.44 -7.40
CA GLY A 288 5.65 -8.23 -6.93
C GLY A 288 6.06 -8.40 -5.47
N ASP A 289 7.35 -8.18 -5.19
CA ASP A 289 7.91 -8.25 -3.84
C ASP A 289 8.53 -6.90 -3.46
N VAL A 290 8.01 -6.33 -2.36
CA VAL A 290 8.49 -5.03 -1.85
C VAL A 290 9.76 -5.23 -1.05
N GLY A 291 10.89 -4.75 -1.58
CA GLY A 291 12.20 -4.82 -0.92
C GLY A 291 12.34 -3.84 0.23
N TRP A 292 13.57 -3.64 0.73
CA TRP A 292 13.78 -2.86 1.96
C TRP A 292 14.19 -1.42 1.70
N SER A 293 15.36 -1.19 1.10
CA SER A 293 15.94 0.15 0.99
C SER A 293 16.36 0.52 -0.43
N THR A 294 16.45 -0.45 -1.34
CA THR A 294 17.14 -0.25 -2.61
C THR A 294 16.33 -0.73 -3.81
N TRP A 295 15.70 -1.89 -3.70
CA TRP A 295 15.13 -2.59 -4.85
C TRP A 295 13.68 -2.98 -4.61
N GLU A 296 12.86 -2.81 -5.63
CA GLU A 296 11.62 -3.56 -5.79
C GLU A 296 11.84 -4.68 -6.79
N GLU A 297 11.07 -5.77 -6.66
CA GLU A 297 11.25 -6.96 -7.48
C GLU A 297 9.95 -7.42 -8.15
N ILE A 298 10.10 -7.95 -9.36
CA ILE A 298 9.13 -8.81 -10.02
C ILE A 298 9.77 -10.19 -10.12
N ASN A 299 9.20 -11.14 -9.41
CA ASN A 299 9.62 -12.52 -9.30
C ASN A 299 8.74 -13.41 -10.19
N ARG A 300 9.33 -14.45 -10.81
CA ARG A 300 8.62 -15.35 -11.73
C ARG A 300 8.80 -16.81 -11.30
N ILE A 301 7.68 -17.50 -11.16
CA ILE A 301 7.59 -18.96 -11.07
C ILE A 301 7.17 -19.45 -12.46
N ALA A 302 8.04 -20.22 -13.12
CA ALA A 302 7.85 -20.56 -14.53
C ALA A 302 6.77 -21.63 -14.74
N ASP A 303 6.58 -22.51 -13.77
CA ASP A 303 5.53 -23.54 -13.78
C ASP A 303 5.14 -23.86 -12.33
N VAL A 304 3.94 -23.45 -11.93
CA VAL A 304 3.43 -23.67 -10.56
C VAL A 304 3.11 -25.14 -10.23
N ASN A 305 3.15 -26.04 -11.21
CA ASN A 305 2.87 -27.47 -11.02
C ASN A 305 4.13 -28.33 -10.95
N ASP A 306 5.32 -27.75 -11.12
CA ASP A 306 6.56 -28.50 -11.09
C ASP A 306 6.98 -28.86 -9.64
N ALA A 307 8.04 -29.64 -9.53
CA ALA A 307 8.59 -30.06 -8.24
C ALA A 307 9.68 -29.10 -7.70
N THR A 308 9.89 -27.97 -8.36
CA THR A 308 10.89 -26.96 -8.01
C THR A 308 10.22 -25.93 -7.11
N ALA A 309 10.94 -25.50 -6.07
CA ALA A 309 10.52 -24.32 -5.31
C ALA A 309 11.55 -23.23 -5.50
N GLU A 310 11.16 -22.11 -6.13
CA GLU A 310 12.00 -20.94 -6.23
C GLU A 310 12.24 -20.33 -4.84
N ASN A 311 13.50 -19.98 -4.58
CA ASN A 311 13.90 -19.22 -3.41
C ASN A 311 14.33 -17.83 -3.85
N PHE A 312 13.55 -16.78 -3.61
CA PHE A 312 13.90 -15.43 -4.05
C PHE A 312 14.94 -14.73 -3.14
N GLY A 313 15.40 -15.41 -2.09
CA GLY A 313 16.65 -15.09 -1.40
C GLY A 313 16.54 -14.12 -0.23
N TRP A 314 15.42 -13.43 -0.02
CA TRP A 314 15.18 -12.62 1.18
C TRP A 314 15.26 -13.50 2.46
N PRO A 315 15.84 -13.01 3.58
CA PRO A 315 16.41 -11.69 3.80
C PRO A 315 17.90 -11.57 3.45
N CYS A 316 18.49 -12.63 2.92
CA CYS A 316 19.91 -12.67 2.63
C CYS A 316 20.25 -11.87 1.36
N TYR A 317 19.30 -11.75 0.43
CA TYR A 317 19.41 -10.93 -0.78
C TYR A 317 18.30 -9.88 -0.84
N GLU A 318 18.63 -8.74 -1.44
CA GLU A 318 17.68 -7.71 -1.91
C GLU A 318 18.09 -7.34 -3.34
N GLY A 319 17.22 -7.61 -4.30
CA GLY A 319 17.59 -7.73 -5.70
C GLY A 319 18.62 -8.84 -5.89
N ALA A 320 19.64 -8.57 -6.69
CA ALA A 320 20.75 -9.50 -6.90
C ALA A 320 21.87 -9.38 -5.85
N ALA A 321 21.80 -8.39 -4.95
CA ALA A 321 22.88 -8.09 -4.00
C ALA A 321 22.62 -8.72 -2.63
N ARG A 322 23.70 -9.04 -1.90
CA ARG A 322 23.57 -9.42 -0.49
C ARG A 322 23.02 -8.25 0.31
N GLN A 323 22.06 -8.53 1.17
CA GLN A 323 21.45 -7.53 2.03
C GLN A 323 22.44 -7.21 3.17
N GLY A 324 22.92 -5.97 3.26
CA GLY A 324 24.04 -5.61 4.13
C GLY A 324 23.78 -5.79 5.64
N GLY A 325 22.54 -5.60 6.09
CA GLY A 325 22.13 -5.84 7.47
C GLY A 325 22.22 -7.31 7.86
N TYR A 326 21.75 -8.21 6.99
CA TYR A 326 21.76 -9.65 7.22
C TYR A 326 23.11 -10.32 6.92
N ASP A 327 23.87 -9.85 5.92
CA ASP A 327 25.26 -10.25 5.66
C ASP A 327 26.16 -9.86 6.86
N GLY A 328 26.01 -8.62 7.37
CA GLY A 328 26.74 -8.17 8.56
C GLY A 328 26.33 -8.89 9.86
N ALA A 329 25.14 -9.47 9.91
CA ALA A 329 24.69 -10.30 11.04
C ALA A 329 25.37 -11.68 11.08
N ASP A 330 25.95 -12.15 9.95
CA ASP A 330 26.69 -13.41 9.84
C ASP A 330 25.86 -14.60 10.37
N LEU A 331 24.62 -14.66 9.87
CA LEU A 331 23.64 -15.67 10.22
C LEU A 331 23.94 -16.93 9.42
N ALA A 332 24.07 -18.08 10.08
CA ALA A 332 24.45 -19.34 9.43
C ALA A 332 23.51 -19.72 8.26
N LEU A 333 22.23 -19.35 8.36
CA LEU A 333 21.24 -19.57 7.30
C LEU A 333 21.53 -18.73 6.04
N CYS A 334 22.03 -17.50 6.19
CA CYS A 334 22.45 -16.66 5.08
C CYS A 334 23.83 -17.05 4.56
N GLU A 335 24.81 -17.31 5.44
CA GLU A 335 26.14 -17.76 5.02
C GLU A 335 26.11 -19.03 4.18
N SER A 336 25.25 -19.98 4.54
CA SER A 336 25.04 -21.19 3.74
C SER A 336 24.40 -20.90 2.37
N LEU A 337 23.52 -19.90 2.26
CA LEU A 337 22.93 -19.50 0.97
C LEU A 337 23.97 -18.79 0.09
N TYR A 338 24.79 -17.93 0.69
CA TYR A 338 25.86 -17.23 0.00
C TYR A 338 26.92 -18.17 -0.58
N ALA A 339 27.27 -19.21 0.17
CA ALA A 339 28.28 -20.18 -0.25
C ALA A 339 27.71 -21.24 -1.21
N GLY A 340 26.46 -21.67 -0.99
CA GLY A 340 25.83 -22.73 -1.78
C GLY A 340 25.15 -22.25 -3.07
N GLY A 341 24.76 -20.97 -3.13
CA GLY A 341 23.80 -20.49 -4.13
C GLY A 341 22.42 -21.10 -3.92
N GLY A 342 21.58 -21.06 -4.95
CA GLY A 342 20.23 -21.63 -4.92
C GLY A 342 19.11 -20.62 -4.68
N GLN A 343 19.45 -19.33 -4.62
CA GLN A 343 18.47 -18.27 -4.81
C GLN A 343 18.20 -18.03 -6.31
N THR A 344 16.95 -17.76 -6.64
CA THR A 344 16.47 -17.34 -7.95
C THR A 344 16.55 -15.83 -8.04
N ALA A 345 17.16 -15.31 -9.11
CA ALA A 345 17.19 -13.86 -9.33
C ALA A 345 15.81 -13.35 -9.75
N PRO A 346 15.44 -12.11 -9.38
CA PRO A 346 14.20 -11.51 -9.85
C PRO A 346 14.21 -11.41 -11.38
N TYR A 347 13.03 -11.57 -11.97
CA TYR A 347 12.84 -11.38 -13.41
C TYR A 347 13.15 -9.94 -13.81
N TYR A 348 12.71 -9.00 -12.99
CA TYR A 348 13.01 -7.59 -13.09
C TYR A 348 13.17 -6.99 -11.70
N ALA A 349 14.19 -6.14 -11.52
CA ALA A 349 14.35 -5.35 -10.31
C ALA A 349 14.59 -3.89 -10.69
N TYR A 350 13.96 -2.97 -9.98
CA TYR A 350 14.12 -1.54 -10.23
C TYR A 350 14.50 -0.78 -8.97
N ASN A 351 15.42 0.17 -9.15
CA ASN A 351 16.02 0.89 -8.04
C ASN A 351 15.07 1.99 -7.54
N HIS A 352 14.95 2.13 -6.23
CA HIS A 352 14.16 3.20 -5.61
C HIS A 352 14.58 4.58 -6.14
N SER A 353 15.89 4.84 -6.24
CA SER A 353 16.44 6.14 -6.68
C SER A 353 16.41 6.38 -8.19
N ALA A 354 16.01 5.39 -8.99
CA ALA A 354 15.96 5.49 -10.44
C ALA A 354 14.54 5.54 -10.98
N LYS A 355 14.38 6.20 -12.14
CA LYS A 355 13.16 6.11 -12.95
C LYS A 355 13.04 4.69 -13.50
N VAL A 356 11.82 4.15 -13.52
CA VAL A 356 11.55 2.86 -14.17
C VAL A 356 11.68 3.01 -15.68
N VAL A 357 11.10 4.08 -16.25
CA VAL A 357 11.29 4.46 -17.65
C VAL A 357 11.97 5.84 -17.71
N PRO A 358 13.08 6.00 -18.46
CA PRO A 358 13.74 7.29 -18.60
C PRO A 358 12.78 8.40 -19.02
N GLY A 359 12.70 9.47 -18.21
CA GLY A 359 11.87 10.63 -18.50
C GLY A 359 10.39 10.51 -18.13
N ASP A 360 9.94 9.39 -17.55
CA ASP A 360 8.56 9.28 -17.04
C ASP A 360 8.29 10.28 -15.89
N PRO A 361 7.02 10.68 -15.67
CA PRO A 361 6.67 11.63 -14.62
C PRO A 361 6.61 11.01 -13.21
N CYS A 362 6.83 9.70 -13.07
CA CYS A 362 6.64 8.96 -11.81
C CYS A 362 7.72 9.30 -10.79
N ALA A 363 7.35 9.46 -9.52
CA ALA A 363 8.32 9.85 -8.49
C ALA A 363 9.46 8.81 -8.34
N THR A 364 10.59 9.25 -7.79
CA THR A 364 11.72 8.38 -7.44
C THR A 364 12.12 8.61 -6.01
N GLY A 365 12.66 7.58 -5.40
CA GLY A 365 13.34 7.61 -4.13
C GLY A 365 12.67 6.75 -3.09
N GLY A 366 11.37 6.47 -3.22
CA GLY A 366 10.63 5.47 -2.45
C GLY A 366 9.79 4.65 -3.42
N SER A 367 9.58 3.38 -3.13
CA SER A 367 8.91 2.44 -4.04
C SER A 367 8.22 1.36 -3.24
N SER A 368 7.12 0.87 -3.78
CA SER A 368 6.33 -0.21 -3.18
C SER A 368 5.52 -0.86 -4.28
N ILE A 369 6.05 -1.90 -4.88
CA ILE A 369 5.31 -2.65 -5.90
C ILE A 369 4.01 -3.20 -5.31
N SER A 370 2.90 -2.88 -5.94
CA SER A 370 1.57 -3.00 -5.33
C SER A 370 0.50 -3.51 -6.30
N GLY A 371 0.90 -3.99 -7.48
CA GLY A 371 -0.01 -4.53 -8.48
C GLY A 371 0.75 -5.33 -9.51
N ILE A 372 0.17 -6.45 -9.93
CA ILE A 372 0.62 -7.30 -11.03
C ILE A 372 -0.64 -7.75 -11.78
N ALA A 373 -0.69 -7.54 -13.09
CA ALA A 373 -1.76 -8.03 -13.95
C ALA A 373 -1.20 -8.27 -15.36
N PHE A 374 -1.90 -9.06 -16.17
CA PHE A 374 -1.56 -9.27 -17.57
C PHE A 374 -2.69 -8.79 -18.46
N GLU A 375 -2.34 -8.23 -19.60
CA GLU A 375 -3.29 -8.09 -20.70
C GLU A 375 -3.91 -9.46 -21.01
N SER A 376 -5.24 -9.51 -21.13
CA SER A 376 -5.98 -10.74 -21.40
C SER A 376 -7.27 -10.42 -22.15
N ASP A 377 -7.28 -10.75 -23.44
CA ASP A 377 -8.45 -10.61 -24.34
C ASP A 377 -9.04 -9.20 -24.36
N SER A 378 -8.20 -8.18 -24.18
CA SER A 378 -8.60 -6.77 -24.30
C SER A 378 -8.72 -6.35 -25.77
N ASN A 379 -9.32 -5.19 -26.00
CA ASN A 379 -9.28 -4.53 -27.30
C ASN A 379 -8.13 -3.50 -27.40
N TYR A 380 -7.12 -3.60 -26.54
CA TYR A 380 -6.00 -2.68 -26.53
C TYR A 380 -5.19 -2.79 -27.84
N PRO A 381 -4.40 -1.76 -28.20
CA PRO A 381 -3.52 -1.85 -29.36
C PRO A 381 -2.57 -3.04 -29.26
N ALA A 382 -2.32 -3.71 -30.40
CA ALA A 382 -1.54 -4.95 -30.49
C ALA A 382 -0.12 -4.91 -29.87
N GLU A 383 0.41 -3.71 -29.61
CA GLU A 383 1.68 -3.54 -28.89
C GLU A 383 1.60 -3.88 -27.38
N TYR A 384 0.40 -4.02 -26.83
CA TYR A 384 0.13 -4.45 -25.46
C TYR A 384 -0.24 -5.94 -25.35
N ASP A 385 -0.31 -6.69 -26.45
CA ASP A 385 -0.67 -8.11 -26.45
C ASP A 385 0.22 -8.90 -25.48
N GLY A 386 -0.40 -9.49 -24.46
CA GLY A 386 0.27 -10.26 -23.40
C GLY A 386 1.21 -9.45 -22.51
N ALA A 387 1.12 -8.11 -22.51
CA ALA A 387 1.94 -7.25 -21.67
C ALA A 387 1.67 -7.50 -20.18
N LEU A 388 2.72 -7.38 -19.37
CA LEU A 388 2.61 -7.36 -17.90
C LEU A 388 2.42 -5.92 -17.43
N PHE A 389 1.35 -5.64 -16.70
CA PHE A 389 1.15 -4.38 -16.00
C PHE A 389 1.57 -4.53 -14.54
N PHE A 390 2.30 -3.55 -14.02
CA PHE A 390 2.63 -3.50 -12.60
C PHE A 390 2.49 -2.08 -12.05
N ALA A 391 2.05 -1.99 -10.80
CA ALA A 391 1.83 -0.73 -10.09
C ALA A 391 2.86 -0.53 -8.98
N ASP A 392 3.12 0.74 -8.65
CA ASP A 392 3.85 1.14 -7.46
C ASP A 392 3.03 2.19 -6.70
N SER A 393 2.68 1.86 -5.44
CA SER A 393 1.81 2.69 -4.60
C SER A 393 2.48 3.98 -4.14
N SER A 394 3.79 3.92 -3.88
CA SER A 394 4.61 5.05 -3.46
C SER A 394 4.87 6.03 -4.61
N ARG A 395 4.94 5.54 -5.85
CA ARG A 395 5.18 6.35 -7.05
C ARG A 395 3.89 6.83 -7.73
N GLY A 396 2.73 6.28 -7.36
CA GLY A 396 1.44 6.63 -7.95
C GLY A 396 1.36 6.31 -9.44
N CYS A 397 1.97 5.19 -9.86
CA CYS A 397 2.14 4.84 -11.26
C CYS A 397 1.87 3.36 -11.55
N ILE A 398 1.45 3.11 -12.79
CA ILE A 398 1.31 1.79 -13.40
C ILE A 398 2.12 1.81 -14.70
N TRP A 399 3.00 0.83 -14.89
CA TRP A 399 3.76 0.64 -16.13
C TRP A 399 3.27 -0.60 -16.87
N ALA A 400 3.50 -0.62 -18.18
CA ALA A 400 3.35 -1.80 -19.01
C ALA A 400 4.73 -2.30 -19.45
N MET A 401 5.02 -3.56 -19.17
CA MET A 401 6.14 -4.33 -19.71
C MET A 401 5.66 -5.09 -20.93
N ARG A 402 5.86 -4.51 -22.12
CA ARG A 402 5.44 -5.10 -23.39
C ARG A 402 6.27 -6.33 -23.74
N THR A 403 5.80 -7.10 -24.72
CA THR A 403 6.39 -8.40 -25.01
C THR A 403 7.46 -8.39 -26.11
N THR A 404 8.39 -9.33 -26.02
CA THR A 404 9.28 -9.77 -27.11
C THR A 404 9.12 -11.27 -27.28
N ALA A 405 8.75 -11.70 -28.48
CA ALA A 405 8.39 -13.11 -28.75
C ALA A 405 7.33 -13.67 -27.77
N GLY A 406 6.36 -12.83 -27.39
CA GLY A 406 5.25 -13.18 -26.50
C GLY A 406 5.56 -13.11 -25.00
N GLN A 407 6.83 -13.00 -24.58
CA GLN A 407 7.22 -12.88 -23.17
C GLN A 407 7.35 -11.40 -22.76
N PRO A 408 6.87 -10.96 -21.58
CA PRO A 408 7.17 -9.61 -21.07
C PRO A 408 8.68 -9.32 -21.12
N ASP A 409 9.08 -8.15 -21.61
CA ASP A 409 10.47 -7.79 -21.82
C ASP A 409 10.81 -6.51 -21.04
N PRO A 410 11.72 -6.57 -20.03
CA PRO A 410 12.14 -5.40 -19.26
C PRO A 410 12.76 -4.28 -20.12
N ALA A 411 13.22 -4.58 -21.34
CA ALA A 411 13.72 -3.58 -22.28
C ALA A 411 12.59 -2.79 -22.98
N LYS A 412 11.32 -3.17 -22.82
CA LYS A 412 10.15 -2.55 -23.45
C LYS A 412 9.13 -1.98 -22.46
N LEU A 413 9.64 -1.42 -21.37
CA LEU A 413 8.84 -0.73 -20.36
C LEU A 413 8.33 0.62 -20.87
N VAL A 414 7.05 0.90 -20.64
CA VAL A 414 6.43 2.21 -20.90
C VAL A 414 5.55 2.63 -19.72
N PRO A 415 5.45 3.93 -19.39
CA PRO A 415 4.44 4.41 -18.45
C PRO A 415 3.05 4.16 -19.05
N PHE A 416 2.11 3.70 -18.22
CA PHE A 416 0.75 3.39 -18.63
C PHE A 416 -0.26 4.29 -17.93
N VAL A 417 -0.34 4.24 -16.60
CA VAL A 417 -1.17 5.17 -15.81
C VAL A 417 -0.28 5.95 -14.85
N THR A 418 -0.42 7.27 -14.79
CA THR A 418 0.42 8.11 -13.91
C THR A 418 -0.43 9.08 -13.10
N GLY A 419 0.00 9.42 -11.87
CA GLY A 419 -0.75 10.32 -10.98
C GLY A 419 -1.88 9.62 -10.22
N VAL A 420 -1.80 8.29 -10.04
CA VAL A 420 -2.79 7.52 -9.29
C VAL A 420 -2.63 7.77 -7.78
N ASN A 421 -3.75 8.00 -7.10
CA ASN A 421 -3.78 8.13 -5.65
C ASN A 421 -3.70 6.75 -4.96
N ILE A 422 -2.47 6.28 -4.74
CA ILE A 422 -2.10 5.01 -4.09
C ILE A 422 -2.75 3.79 -4.78
N PRO A 423 -2.21 3.34 -5.93
CA PRO A 423 -2.65 2.08 -6.53
C PRO A 423 -2.23 0.89 -5.64
N VAL A 424 -3.16 0.01 -5.26
CA VAL A 424 -2.88 -1.17 -4.38
C VAL A 424 -3.33 -2.51 -4.95
N GLN A 425 -3.94 -2.48 -6.12
CA GLN A 425 -4.21 -3.65 -6.93
C GLN A 425 -4.39 -3.19 -8.37
N VAL A 426 -3.86 -3.98 -9.29
CA VAL A 426 -4.20 -3.94 -10.71
C VAL A 426 -4.69 -5.33 -11.07
N THR A 427 -5.76 -5.44 -11.84
CA THR A 427 -6.32 -6.72 -12.28
C THR A 427 -7.01 -6.57 -13.61
N THR A 428 -7.16 -7.66 -14.34
CA THR A 428 -7.95 -7.69 -15.58
C THR A 428 -9.38 -8.06 -15.24
N GLY A 429 -10.34 -7.28 -15.74
CA GLY A 429 -11.75 -7.42 -15.42
C GLY A 429 -12.61 -7.83 -16.62
N PRO A 430 -13.94 -7.68 -16.49
CA PRO A 430 -14.88 -7.98 -17.57
C PRO A 430 -14.56 -7.20 -18.86
N GLY A 431 -14.55 -7.91 -20.00
CA GLY A 431 -14.21 -7.33 -21.30
C GLY A 431 -12.72 -7.17 -21.58
N GLY A 432 -11.85 -7.72 -20.73
CA GLY A 432 -10.39 -7.69 -20.91
C GLY A 432 -9.72 -6.38 -20.50
N ASP A 433 -10.50 -5.38 -20.10
CA ASP A 433 -9.97 -4.10 -19.62
C ASP A 433 -9.22 -4.24 -18.29
N LEU A 434 -8.22 -3.38 -18.11
CA LEU A 434 -7.49 -3.23 -16.87
C LEU A 434 -8.31 -2.44 -15.85
N PHE A 435 -8.38 -2.95 -14.64
CA PHE A 435 -8.95 -2.27 -13.47
C PHE A 435 -7.88 -2.06 -12.42
N TYR A 436 -8.01 -1.00 -11.64
CA TYR A 436 -7.13 -0.78 -10.49
C TYR A 436 -7.88 -0.16 -9.30
N ILE A 437 -7.41 -0.49 -8.10
CA ILE A 437 -7.88 0.10 -6.85
C ILE A 437 -7.00 1.29 -6.51
N ALA A 438 -7.57 2.48 -6.47
CA ALA A 438 -6.96 3.69 -5.94
C ALA A 438 -7.36 3.85 -4.47
N LEU A 439 -6.55 3.29 -3.56
CA LEU A 439 -6.86 3.23 -2.12
C LEU A 439 -7.09 4.62 -1.55
N GLY A 440 -6.20 5.57 -1.86
CA GLY A 440 -6.26 6.93 -1.31
C GLY A 440 -7.46 7.73 -1.82
N ALA A 441 -8.06 7.32 -2.94
CA ALA A 441 -9.26 7.93 -3.49
C ALA A 441 -10.56 7.21 -3.10
N GLY A 442 -10.49 5.98 -2.57
CA GLY A 442 -11.67 5.16 -2.30
C GLY A 442 -12.39 4.74 -3.58
N GLN A 443 -11.65 4.36 -4.62
CA GLN A 443 -12.20 4.11 -5.96
C GLN A 443 -11.66 2.82 -6.59
N LEU A 444 -12.55 2.11 -7.28
CA LEU A 444 -12.23 1.18 -8.36
C LEU A 444 -12.29 1.96 -9.68
N ARG A 445 -11.24 1.88 -10.47
CA ARG A 445 -11.13 2.59 -11.76
C ARG A 445 -10.89 1.60 -12.90
N ARG A 446 -11.37 1.95 -14.09
CA ARG A 446 -11.29 1.15 -15.31
C ARG A 446 -10.50 1.92 -16.37
N VAL A 447 -9.45 1.29 -16.89
CA VAL A 447 -8.75 1.77 -18.07
C VAL A 447 -9.32 1.06 -19.29
N GLY A 448 -9.89 1.79 -20.23
CA GLY A 448 -10.46 1.22 -21.45
C GLY A 448 -9.77 1.76 -22.70
N TYR A 449 -9.90 1.04 -23.81
CA TYR A 449 -9.51 1.53 -25.14
C TYR A 449 -10.73 1.53 -26.07
N PRO A 450 -11.52 2.62 -26.14
CA PRO A 450 -12.66 2.67 -27.06
C PRO A 450 -12.17 2.53 -28.51
N ASP A 451 -12.82 1.63 -29.26
CA ASP A 451 -12.52 1.20 -30.63
C ASP A 451 -12.86 2.26 -31.71
N GLY A 452 -12.74 3.54 -31.38
CA GLY A 452 -13.26 4.64 -32.21
C GLY A 452 -14.79 4.80 -32.11
N SER A 453 -15.43 4.17 -31.11
CA SER A 453 -16.78 4.53 -30.68
C SER A 453 -16.79 5.96 -30.13
N ASN A 454 -17.79 6.73 -30.55
CA ASN A 454 -17.96 8.13 -30.19
C ASN A 454 -17.97 8.33 -28.66
N ARG A 455 -17.06 9.16 -28.17
CA ARG A 455 -16.82 9.46 -26.76
C ARG A 455 -17.58 10.72 -26.38
N ALA A 456 -18.32 10.66 -25.27
CA ALA A 456 -19.05 11.82 -24.81
C ALA A 456 -18.11 13.04 -24.53
N PRO A 457 -18.53 14.26 -24.87
CA PRO A 457 -17.74 15.46 -24.63
C PRO A 457 -17.58 15.75 -23.13
N THR A 458 -16.50 16.43 -22.77
CA THR A 458 -16.32 17.01 -21.43
C THR A 458 -16.88 18.43 -21.41
N ALA A 459 -17.98 18.63 -20.69
CA ALA A 459 -18.58 19.94 -20.50
C ALA A 459 -17.78 20.78 -19.49
N VAL A 460 -17.47 22.02 -19.83
CA VAL A 460 -16.76 22.97 -18.95
C VAL A 460 -17.51 24.30 -18.96
N ALA A 461 -18.07 24.67 -17.81
CA ALA A 461 -18.81 25.92 -17.63
C ALA A 461 -18.07 26.91 -16.72
N ARG A 462 -18.18 28.20 -17.01
CA ARG A 462 -17.76 29.32 -16.14
C ARG A 462 -18.88 30.35 -16.03
N ALA A 463 -18.98 31.00 -14.86
CA ALA A 463 -19.87 32.13 -14.59
C ALA A 463 -19.05 33.34 -14.14
N THR A 464 -19.34 34.53 -14.67
CA THR A 464 -18.66 35.78 -14.32
C THR A 464 -19.65 36.94 -14.19
N PRO A 465 -19.77 37.58 -13.01
CA PRO A 465 -19.38 37.05 -11.70
C PRO A 465 -20.21 35.82 -11.30
N SER A 466 -19.64 34.86 -10.57
CA SER A 466 -20.39 33.70 -10.05
C SER A 466 -21.10 33.99 -8.71
N SER A 467 -20.90 35.18 -8.14
CA SER A 467 -21.61 35.64 -6.96
C SER A 467 -21.68 37.17 -6.87
N GLY A 468 -22.68 37.69 -6.16
CA GLY A 468 -22.84 39.12 -5.92
C GLY A 468 -24.24 39.50 -5.42
N PRO A 469 -24.46 40.76 -5.01
CA PRO A 469 -25.75 41.21 -4.48
C PRO A 469 -26.85 41.18 -5.55
N VAL A 470 -28.11 41.08 -5.12
CA VAL A 470 -29.26 41.28 -6.02
C VAL A 470 -29.36 42.74 -6.48
N PRO A 471 -29.66 43.02 -7.76
CA PRO A 471 -29.71 42.09 -8.88
C PRO A 471 -28.30 41.72 -9.41
N LEU A 472 -28.09 40.45 -9.75
CA LEU A 472 -26.82 39.92 -10.24
C LEU A 472 -26.95 39.51 -11.72
N THR A 473 -26.26 40.21 -12.62
CA THR A 473 -26.09 39.78 -14.02
C THR A 473 -24.83 38.91 -14.15
N VAL A 474 -25.00 37.70 -14.68
CA VAL A 474 -23.95 36.70 -14.84
C VAL A 474 -23.75 36.40 -16.32
N GLN A 475 -22.49 36.45 -16.77
CA GLN A 475 -22.07 35.95 -18.06
C GLN A 475 -21.53 34.53 -17.94
N PHE A 476 -22.08 33.63 -18.73
CA PHE A 476 -21.68 32.23 -18.77
C PHE A 476 -20.77 31.96 -19.96
N ASN A 477 -19.90 30.96 -19.82
CA ASN A 477 -18.99 30.55 -20.87
C ASN A 477 -18.76 29.02 -20.84
N GLY A 478 -19.15 28.36 -21.93
CA GLY A 478 -18.99 26.94 -22.18
C GLY A 478 -17.87 26.59 -23.17
N THR A 479 -17.15 27.58 -23.73
CA THR A 479 -16.23 27.39 -24.87
C THR A 479 -14.99 26.56 -24.57
N ASN A 480 -14.71 26.28 -23.29
CA ASN A 480 -13.61 25.40 -22.88
C ASN A 480 -14.03 23.93 -22.82
N SER A 481 -15.28 23.61 -23.17
CA SER A 481 -15.72 22.22 -23.34
C SER A 481 -14.97 21.60 -24.51
N THR A 482 -14.62 20.32 -24.39
CA THR A 482 -13.80 19.61 -25.37
C THR A 482 -14.39 18.26 -25.70
N ASP A 483 -14.27 17.85 -26.95
CA ASP A 483 -14.53 16.48 -27.35
C ASP A 483 -13.22 15.67 -27.39
N PRO A 484 -13.20 14.44 -26.83
CA PRO A 484 -12.06 13.55 -27.01
C PRO A 484 -11.83 13.14 -28.48
N ASP A 485 -12.88 13.11 -29.31
CA ASP A 485 -12.84 12.77 -30.73
C ASP A 485 -12.44 13.98 -31.59
N ALA A 486 -11.33 13.82 -32.31
CA ALA A 486 -10.70 14.92 -33.03
C ALA A 486 -11.54 15.33 -34.25
N GLY A 487 -12.03 16.58 -34.24
CA GLY A 487 -12.79 17.16 -35.35
C GLY A 487 -14.29 17.31 -35.08
N ASP A 488 -14.77 16.78 -33.96
CA ASP A 488 -16.18 16.87 -33.57
C ASP A 488 -16.60 18.30 -33.22
N THR A 489 -17.81 18.66 -33.64
CA THR A 489 -18.44 19.94 -33.28
C THR A 489 -19.40 19.75 -32.13
N LEU A 490 -19.36 20.69 -31.19
CA LEU A 490 -20.16 20.65 -29.97
C LEU A 490 -21.40 21.54 -30.08
N THR A 491 -22.52 21.05 -29.56
CA THR A 491 -23.75 21.81 -29.34
C THR A 491 -23.98 22.00 -27.84
N TYR A 492 -24.53 23.15 -27.46
CA TYR A 492 -24.69 23.54 -26.05
C TYR A 492 -26.18 23.60 -25.70
N GLY A 493 -26.52 23.20 -24.49
CA GLY A 493 -27.80 23.45 -23.83
C GLY A 493 -27.53 23.88 -22.41
N TRP A 494 -28.08 25.01 -21.99
CA TRP A 494 -27.95 25.54 -20.64
C TRP A 494 -29.26 25.41 -19.88
N ASP A 495 -29.14 25.08 -18.60
CA ASP A 495 -30.16 25.18 -17.56
C ASP A 495 -29.72 26.33 -16.64
N LEU A 496 -30.13 27.56 -16.96
CA LEU A 496 -29.68 28.77 -16.27
C LEU A 496 -30.52 29.10 -15.03
N ASP A 497 -31.69 28.50 -14.81
CA ASP A 497 -32.48 28.64 -13.58
C ASP A 497 -32.50 27.44 -12.65
N GLY A 498 -31.88 26.34 -13.03
CA GLY A 498 -31.69 25.17 -12.17
C GLY A 498 -32.95 24.34 -12.01
N ASP A 499 -33.84 24.35 -13.01
CA ASP A 499 -35.07 23.54 -13.01
C ASP A 499 -34.84 22.10 -13.55
N GLY A 500 -33.64 21.81 -14.04
CA GLY A 500 -33.23 20.53 -14.61
C GLY A 500 -33.45 20.42 -16.12
N ALA A 501 -34.01 21.44 -16.78
CA ALA A 501 -34.21 21.50 -18.22
C ALA A 501 -33.12 22.34 -18.90
N TYR A 502 -32.44 21.74 -19.87
CA TYR A 502 -31.37 22.40 -20.64
C TYR A 502 -31.93 23.15 -21.86
N ASP A 503 -32.91 24.02 -21.66
CA ASP A 503 -33.68 24.72 -22.70
C ASP A 503 -33.59 26.25 -22.64
N ASP A 504 -32.91 26.81 -21.63
CA ASP A 504 -32.75 28.27 -21.46
C ASP A 504 -31.88 28.91 -22.54
N SER A 505 -30.83 28.23 -23.00
CA SER A 505 -29.95 28.74 -24.06
C SER A 505 -29.16 27.66 -24.78
N THR A 506 -28.92 27.88 -26.08
CA THR A 506 -27.99 27.08 -26.91
C THR A 506 -26.70 27.81 -27.28
N SER A 507 -26.53 29.05 -26.80
CA SER A 507 -25.29 29.82 -27.02
C SER A 507 -24.13 29.23 -26.21
N ALA A 508 -22.92 29.26 -26.75
CA ALA A 508 -21.73 28.90 -25.99
C ALA A 508 -21.40 29.92 -24.87
N THR A 509 -21.91 31.15 -24.97
CA THR A 509 -21.68 32.22 -23.98
C THR A 509 -22.94 33.03 -23.66
N PRO A 510 -23.94 32.46 -22.96
CA PRO A 510 -25.18 33.18 -22.63
C PRO A 510 -25.00 34.12 -21.44
N THR A 511 -26.02 34.93 -21.16
CA THR A 511 -26.09 35.82 -19.99
C THR A 511 -27.45 35.71 -19.32
N ARG A 512 -27.51 35.71 -17.97
CA ARG A 512 -28.77 35.76 -17.19
C ARG A 512 -28.67 36.80 -16.08
N THR A 513 -29.79 37.43 -15.72
CA THR A 513 -29.88 38.34 -14.56
C THR A 513 -30.80 37.75 -13.52
N TYR A 514 -30.31 37.62 -12.28
CA TYR A 514 -31.05 37.13 -11.13
C TYR A 514 -31.44 38.29 -10.21
N THR A 515 -32.72 38.40 -9.87
CA THR A 515 -33.27 39.53 -9.09
C THR A 515 -33.62 39.18 -7.64
N GLU A 516 -33.58 37.90 -7.27
CA GLU A 516 -33.91 37.42 -5.94
C GLU A 516 -32.72 36.68 -5.31
N GLN A 517 -32.66 36.67 -3.98
CA GLN A 517 -31.63 35.95 -3.25
C GLN A 517 -31.82 34.44 -3.43
N ALA A 518 -30.82 33.76 -3.98
CA ALA A 518 -30.91 32.34 -4.33
C ALA A 518 -29.52 31.71 -4.49
N PHE A 519 -29.48 30.40 -4.33
CA PHE A 519 -28.41 29.56 -4.87
C PHE A 519 -28.98 28.84 -6.08
N VAL A 520 -28.46 29.15 -7.26
CA VAL A 520 -28.93 28.54 -8.51
C VAL A 520 -27.87 27.58 -9.00
N GLU A 521 -28.22 26.31 -9.16
CA GLU A 521 -27.35 25.32 -9.80
C GLU A 521 -27.55 25.41 -11.31
N VAL A 522 -26.62 26.07 -11.98
CA VAL A 522 -26.68 26.26 -13.43
C VAL A 522 -26.05 25.06 -14.12
N GLY A 523 -26.83 24.35 -14.94
CA GLY A 523 -26.37 23.23 -15.74
C GLY A 523 -25.87 23.66 -17.13
N LEU A 524 -24.81 23.01 -17.61
CA LEU A 524 -24.43 22.99 -19.01
C LEU A 524 -24.43 21.53 -19.51
N ARG A 525 -25.16 21.26 -20.58
CA ARG A 525 -25.09 20.05 -21.37
C ARG A 525 -24.40 20.35 -22.69
N VAL A 526 -23.42 19.54 -23.04
CA VAL A 526 -22.74 19.59 -24.32
C VAL A 526 -22.97 18.28 -25.04
N VAL A 527 -23.35 18.33 -26.31
CA VAL A 527 -23.61 17.15 -27.16
C VAL A 527 -22.72 17.23 -28.39
N ASP A 528 -22.05 16.13 -28.70
CA ASP A 528 -21.24 15.99 -29.90
C ASP A 528 -22.09 15.73 -31.16
N GLN A 529 -21.43 15.63 -32.31
CA GLN A 529 -22.10 15.46 -33.60
C GLN A 529 -22.75 14.08 -33.76
N SER A 530 -22.24 13.07 -33.06
CA SER A 530 -22.72 11.69 -33.11
C SER A 530 -23.78 11.40 -32.03
N GLY A 531 -24.11 12.39 -31.20
CA GLY A 531 -25.20 12.39 -30.24
C GLY A 531 -24.84 11.97 -28.82
N ALA A 532 -23.56 11.73 -28.48
CA ALA A 532 -23.19 11.54 -27.08
C ALA A 532 -23.08 12.91 -26.37
N SER A 533 -23.27 12.90 -25.06
CA SER A 533 -23.41 14.14 -24.29
C SER A 533 -22.71 14.07 -22.95
N GLY A 534 -22.10 15.17 -22.55
CA GLY A 534 -21.60 15.39 -21.19
C GLY A 534 -22.31 16.57 -20.55
N THR A 535 -22.43 16.53 -19.22
CA THR A 535 -23.00 17.62 -18.42
C THR A 535 -22.02 18.10 -17.37
N THR A 536 -22.15 19.35 -16.97
CA THR A 536 -21.46 19.95 -15.82
C THR A 536 -22.40 20.95 -15.18
N SER A 537 -22.25 21.22 -13.89
CA SER A 537 -22.99 22.29 -13.21
C SER A 537 -22.05 23.26 -12.51
N ILE A 538 -22.49 24.50 -12.38
CA ILE A 538 -21.83 25.55 -11.59
C ILE A 538 -22.86 26.26 -10.73
N THR A 539 -22.50 26.56 -9.49
CA THR A 539 -23.38 27.31 -8.60
C THR A 539 -23.22 28.80 -8.81
N VAL A 540 -24.32 29.50 -9.04
CA VAL A 540 -24.42 30.96 -8.97
C VAL A 540 -25.01 31.35 -7.63
N THR A 541 -24.30 32.18 -6.85
CA THR A 541 -24.80 32.68 -5.57
C THR A 541 -25.28 34.12 -5.69
N VAL A 542 -26.59 34.29 -5.58
CA VAL A 542 -27.24 35.59 -5.67
C VAL A 542 -27.53 36.08 -4.26
N GLY A 543 -26.90 37.18 -3.84
CA GLY A 543 -26.85 37.66 -2.47
C GLY A 543 -25.51 37.37 -1.78
N THR A 544 -25.47 37.51 -0.45
CA THR A 544 -24.28 37.19 0.36
C THR A 544 -24.23 35.68 0.65
N PRO A 545 -23.20 34.94 0.22
CA PRO A 545 -23.07 33.52 0.57
C PRO A 545 -22.86 33.37 2.08
N ILE A 546 -23.67 32.55 2.73
CA ILE A 546 -23.33 32.01 4.06
C ILE A 546 -22.36 30.84 3.80
N PRO A 547 -21.16 30.80 4.39
CA PRO A 547 -20.31 29.61 4.33
C PRO A 547 -21.13 28.40 4.78
N GLN A 548 -21.08 27.31 4.02
CA GLN A 548 -21.89 26.12 4.30
C GLN A 548 -21.05 24.97 4.86
N ASP A 549 -19.74 25.12 4.91
CA ASP A 549 -18.85 24.05 5.34
C ASP A 549 -18.42 24.32 6.79
N PRO A 550 -18.28 23.25 7.59
CA PRO A 550 -17.80 23.38 8.95
C PRO A 550 -16.36 23.92 8.97
N VAL A 551 -15.99 24.58 10.06
CA VAL A 551 -14.65 25.16 10.27
C VAL A 551 -13.93 24.38 11.37
N PRO A 552 -13.16 23.32 11.02
CA PRO A 552 -12.39 22.56 11.99
C PRO A 552 -11.13 23.32 12.44
N VAL A 553 -10.80 23.20 13.73
CA VAL A 553 -9.62 23.79 14.37
C VAL A 553 -8.95 22.74 15.25
N ILE A 554 -7.66 22.53 15.03
CA ILE A 554 -6.80 21.73 15.91
C ILE A 554 -6.24 22.65 16.99
N ASP A 555 -6.58 22.39 18.25
CA ASP A 555 -6.13 23.17 19.40
C ASP A 555 -4.76 22.73 19.90
N ASN A 556 -4.52 21.41 19.87
CA ASN A 556 -3.23 20.79 20.13
C ASN A 556 -3.16 19.43 19.42
N PRO A 557 -1.95 18.93 19.11
CA PRO A 557 -0.66 19.60 19.23
C PRO A 557 -0.47 20.73 18.19
N THR A 558 0.50 21.62 18.43
CA THR A 558 0.89 22.64 17.44
C THR A 558 2.09 22.16 16.61
N ALA A 559 2.33 22.79 15.46
CA ALA A 559 3.49 22.51 14.61
C ALA A 559 4.86 22.79 15.29
N ALA A 560 4.88 23.38 16.49
CA ALA A 560 6.09 23.56 17.29
C ALA A 560 6.50 22.27 18.04
N LEU A 561 5.60 21.29 18.20
CA LEU A 561 5.94 20.01 18.79
C LEU A 561 7.06 19.35 17.97
N ARG A 562 8.08 18.85 18.66
CA ARG A 562 9.12 17.99 18.09
C ARG A 562 9.07 16.66 18.83
N TRP A 563 8.54 15.64 18.18
CA TRP A 563 8.26 14.36 18.82
C TRP A 563 9.49 13.43 18.85
N ALA A 564 9.58 12.56 19.85
CA ALA A 564 10.52 11.44 19.86
C ALA A 564 9.75 10.13 19.75
N VAL A 565 10.38 9.07 19.24
CA VAL A 565 9.77 7.73 19.19
C VAL A 565 9.35 7.31 20.60
N GLY A 566 8.14 6.74 20.71
CA GLY A 566 7.56 6.32 21.98
C GLY A 566 6.94 7.46 22.81
N GLN A 567 7.02 8.72 22.37
CA GLN A 567 6.39 9.83 23.07
C GLN A 567 4.86 9.74 22.96
N GLN A 568 4.16 9.77 24.09
CA GLN A 568 2.71 9.97 24.10
C GLN A 568 2.38 11.44 23.76
N VAL A 569 1.57 11.64 22.72
CA VAL A 569 1.13 12.93 22.22
C VAL A 569 -0.40 13.02 22.37
N SER A 570 -0.87 14.00 23.14
CA SER A 570 -2.29 14.33 23.22
C SER A 570 -2.71 15.21 22.05
N PHE A 571 -3.96 15.06 21.62
CA PHE A 571 -4.59 15.93 20.63
C PHE A 571 -5.97 16.38 21.11
N ALA A 572 -6.38 17.58 20.69
CA ALA A 572 -7.75 18.06 20.82
C ALA A 572 -8.08 19.07 19.72
N GLY A 573 -9.36 19.17 19.40
CA GLY A 573 -9.87 20.12 18.42
C GLY A 573 -11.37 20.31 18.53
N ARG A 574 -11.88 21.23 17.73
CA ARG A 574 -13.28 21.62 17.68
C ARG A 574 -13.66 21.99 16.25
N ALA A 575 -14.95 22.08 15.97
CA ALA A 575 -15.44 22.68 14.74
C ALA A 575 -16.68 23.53 15.01
N THR A 576 -16.84 24.58 14.21
CA THR A 576 -18.07 25.38 14.18
C THR A 576 -18.62 25.42 12.77
N ASP A 577 -19.91 25.32 12.64
CA ASP A 577 -20.65 25.40 11.41
C ASP A 577 -21.68 26.56 11.50
N PRO A 578 -21.86 27.40 10.47
CA PRO A 578 -22.81 28.51 10.53
C PRO A 578 -24.29 28.12 10.72
N GLN A 579 -24.68 26.91 10.37
CA GLN A 579 -26.03 26.37 10.43
C GLN A 579 -26.25 25.61 11.74
N ASP A 580 -25.26 24.83 12.17
CA ASP A 580 -25.35 23.94 13.33
C ASP A 580 -24.72 24.52 14.61
N GLY A 581 -23.94 25.60 14.51
CA GLY A 581 -23.20 26.17 15.63
C GLY A 581 -21.97 25.34 15.98
N VAL A 582 -21.79 24.96 17.25
CA VAL A 582 -20.63 24.14 17.66
C VAL A 582 -20.93 22.67 17.38
N LEU A 583 -20.08 22.01 16.60
CA LEU A 583 -20.26 20.60 16.29
C LEU A 583 -19.85 19.69 17.47
N PRO A 584 -20.63 18.63 17.77
CA PRO A 584 -20.32 17.69 18.84
C PRO A 584 -19.14 16.77 18.49
N ALA A 585 -18.55 16.10 19.49
CA ALA A 585 -17.46 15.15 19.28
C ALA A 585 -17.80 14.04 18.26
N SER A 586 -19.05 13.58 18.23
CA SER A 586 -19.53 12.58 17.28
C SER A 586 -19.47 13.01 15.82
N ALA A 587 -19.36 14.32 15.55
CA ALA A 587 -19.20 14.91 14.22
C ALA A 587 -17.72 15.10 13.83
N LEU A 588 -16.78 14.75 14.71
CA LEU A 588 -15.34 14.91 14.50
C LEU A 588 -14.67 13.54 14.34
N SER A 589 -13.78 13.43 13.37
CA SER A 589 -12.91 12.26 13.20
C SER A 589 -11.47 12.69 12.97
N TRP A 590 -10.54 11.92 13.53
CA TRP A 590 -9.11 12.16 13.37
C TRP A 590 -8.45 11.03 12.63
N ARG A 591 -7.42 11.37 11.85
CA ARG A 591 -6.50 10.43 11.21
C ARG A 591 -5.07 10.82 11.53
N LEU A 592 -4.32 9.89 12.09
CA LEU A 592 -2.86 9.97 12.23
C LEU A 592 -2.21 9.21 11.09
N SER A 593 -1.30 9.87 10.38
CA SER A 593 -0.49 9.27 9.33
C SER A 593 0.98 9.60 9.51
N VAL A 594 1.86 8.70 9.05
CA VAL A 594 3.29 8.96 8.89
C VAL A 594 3.53 9.27 7.42
N GLN A 595 4.14 10.42 7.16
CA GLN A 595 4.66 10.79 5.85
C GLN A 595 6.14 10.48 5.84
N HIS A 596 6.50 9.38 5.18
CA HIS A 596 7.89 8.97 4.99
C HIS A 596 8.39 9.50 3.66
N CYS A 597 9.45 10.29 3.72
CA CYS A 597 10.16 10.79 2.57
C CYS A 597 11.54 10.17 2.52
N VAL A 598 12.05 10.01 1.31
CA VAL A 598 13.42 9.57 1.10
C VAL A 598 14.30 10.71 0.63
N THR A 599 15.61 10.49 0.64
CA THR A 599 16.58 11.48 0.13
C THR A 599 16.35 11.69 -1.37
N GLY A 600 15.66 12.78 -1.75
CA GLY A 600 15.23 13.05 -3.13
C GLY A 600 13.83 13.65 -3.25
N GLY A 601 13.04 13.65 -2.16
CA GLY A 601 11.77 14.38 -2.07
C GLY A 601 10.51 13.59 -2.45
N SER A 602 10.64 12.33 -2.88
CA SER A 602 9.48 11.42 -2.96
C SER A 602 9.06 11.00 -1.57
N CYS A 603 7.76 11.08 -1.31
CA CYS A 603 7.15 10.72 -0.04
C CYS A 603 5.95 9.81 -0.28
N HIS A 604 5.68 8.91 0.66
CA HIS A 604 4.43 8.15 0.71
C HIS A 604 3.87 8.16 2.14
N GLU A 605 2.62 7.75 2.24
CA GLU A 605 1.83 7.80 3.48
C GLU A 605 1.54 6.40 4.00
N HIS A 606 1.77 6.20 5.30
CA HIS A 606 1.15 5.11 6.06
C HIS A 606 0.09 5.70 6.99
N VAL A 607 -1.15 5.22 6.86
CA VAL A 607 -2.20 5.52 7.82
C VAL A 607 -1.93 4.72 9.09
N VAL A 608 -1.67 5.41 10.20
CA VAL A 608 -1.32 4.78 11.47
C VAL A 608 -2.57 4.37 12.25
N GLN A 609 -3.48 5.33 12.46
CA GLN A 609 -4.65 5.12 13.30
C GLN A 609 -5.74 6.16 13.00
N ASP A 610 -6.99 5.70 13.01
CA ASP A 610 -8.17 6.54 12.96
C ASP A 610 -8.82 6.65 14.35
N PHE A 611 -9.37 7.84 14.67
CA PHE A 611 -10.10 8.11 15.91
C PHE A 611 -11.47 8.72 15.56
N PRO A 612 -12.48 7.89 15.30
CA PRO A 612 -13.81 8.37 14.93
C PRO A 612 -14.59 8.88 16.15
N GLY A 613 -15.34 9.96 15.98
CA GLY A 613 -16.33 10.44 16.95
C GLY A 613 -15.74 11.03 18.23
N VAL A 614 -14.53 11.60 18.18
CA VAL A 614 -13.84 12.18 19.35
C VAL A 614 -13.36 13.61 19.11
N ALA A 615 -13.51 14.47 20.12
CA ALA A 615 -12.95 15.82 20.10
C ALA A 615 -11.49 15.88 20.57
N SER A 616 -11.03 14.84 21.28
CA SER A 616 -9.68 14.75 21.84
C SER A 616 -9.27 13.30 22.10
N GLY A 617 -7.97 13.05 22.16
CA GLY A 617 -7.39 11.75 22.46
C GLY A 617 -5.88 11.81 22.63
N SER A 618 -5.21 10.66 22.51
CA SER A 618 -3.75 10.60 22.45
C SER A 618 -3.27 9.43 21.62
N PHE A 619 -2.08 9.54 21.05
CA PHE A 619 -1.36 8.48 20.35
C PHE A 619 0.08 8.38 20.86
N VAL A 620 0.75 7.26 20.57
CA VAL A 620 2.19 7.09 20.80
C VAL A 620 2.90 7.36 19.48
N ALA A 621 3.88 8.26 19.47
CA ALA A 621 4.64 8.58 18.28
C ALA A 621 5.41 7.32 17.81
N PRO A 622 5.16 6.82 16.58
CA PRO A 622 5.73 5.57 16.11
C PRO A 622 7.22 5.70 15.78
N ASP A 623 7.91 4.56 15.68
CA ASP A 623 9.24 4.50 15.07
C ASP A 623 9.11 4.49 13.54
N HIS A 624 10.03 5.16 12.87
CA HIS A 624 10.14 5.22 11.43
C HIS A 624 11.51 5.81 11.04
N ASP A 625 12.05 5.40 9.90
CA ASP A 625 13.26 6.00 9.32
C ASP A 625 13.08 7.51 9.04
N TYR A 626 14.19 8.25 9.10
CA TYR A 626 14.28 9.66 8.73
C TYR A 626 14.78 9.81 7.28
N PRO A 627 14.23 10.73 6.46
CA PRO A 627 13.28 11.78 6.80
C PRO A 627 11.80 11.37 6.83
N SER A 628 11.15 11.49 7.99
CA SER A 628 9.70 11.31 8.13
C SER A 628 9.09 12.35 9.05
N HIS A 629 7.77 12.55 8.95
CA HIS A 629 7.00 13.40 9.86
C HIS A 629 5.60 12.82 10.07
N LEU A 630 4.95 13.22 11.17
CA LEU A 630 3.55 12.86 11.40
C LEU A 630 2.63 13.94 10.83
N GLU A 631 1.52 13.50 10.25
CA GLU A 631 0.40 14.35 9.86
C GLU A 631 -0.83 13.93 10.67
N LEU A 632 -1.40 14.88 11.43
CA LEU A 632 -2.64 14.68 12.18
C LEU A 632 -3.73 15.50 11.51
N THR A 633 -4.73 14.81 10.95
CA THR A 633 -5.85 15.41 10.22
C THR A 633 -7.13 15.34 11.06
N LEU A 634 -7.81 16.47 11.24
CA LEU A 634 -9.15 16.57 11.81
C LEU A 634 -10.16 16.80 10.69
N THR A 635 -11.15 15.93 10.58
CA THR A 635 -12.32 16.09 9.71
C THR A 635 -13.54 16.38 10.55
N ALA A 636 -14.32 17.38 10.17
CA ALA A 636 -15.60 17.71 10.79
C ALA A 636 -16.70 17.55 9.74
N THR A 637 -17.80 16.88 10.12
CA THR A 637 -18.97 16.68 9.26
C THR A 637 -20.21 17.27 9.93
N ASP A 638 -20.92 18.15 9.23
CA ASP A 638 -22.13 18.81 9.74
C ASP A 638 -23.38 17.92 9.67
N SER A 639 -24.53 18.42 10.13
CA SER A 639 -25.80 17.70 10.12
C SER A 639 -26.37 17.47 8.72
N SER A 640 -25.89 18.20 7.71
CA SER A 640 -26.25 18.07 6.30
C SER A 640 -25.34 17.10 5.53
N GLY A 641 -24.29 16.59 6.18
CA GLY A 641 -23.29 15.68 5.61
C GLY A 641 -22.12 16.38 4.92
N ARG A 642 -22.02 17.71 4.96
CA ARG A 642 -20.87 18.45 4.43
C ARG A 642 -19.68 18.28 5.35
N ALA A 643 -18.48 18.15 4.76
CA ALA A 643 -17.26 17.90 5.51
C ALA A 643 -16.14 18.86 5.14
N ALA A 644 -15.41 19.31 6.15
CA ALA A 644 -14.17 20.06 6.00
C ALA A 644 -13.06 19.43 6.83
N ARG A 645 -11.82 19.63 6.41
CA ARG A 645 -10.64 19.08 7.09
C ARG A 645 -9.58 20.14 7.34
N THR A 646 -8.84 19.98 8.43
CA THR A 646 -7.61 20.72 8.71
C THR A 646 -6.55 19.76 9.22
N LYS A 647 -5.27 20.15 9.14
CA LYS A 647 -4.16 19.28 9.50
C LYS A 647 -3.01 20.01 10.18
N VAL A 648 -2.27 19.27 11.00
CA VAL A 648 -1.00 19.72 11.58
C VAL A 648 0.11 18.74 11.23
N ARG A 649 1.21 19.28 10.72
CA ARG A 649 2.48 18.55 10.54
C ARG A 649 3.29 18.63 11.84
N LEU A 650 3.76 17.48 12.30
CA LEU A 650 4.61 17.35 13.49
C LEU A 650 5.94 16.75 13.05
N ASP A 651 7.00 17.55 13.10
CA ASP A 651 8.35 17.09 12.77
C ASP A 651 8.98 16.33 13.95
N PRO A 652 9.80 15.30 13.70
CA PRO A 652 10.52 14.61 14.76
C PRO A 652 11.62 15.47 15.37
N ARG A 653 12.02 15.13 16.60
CA ARG A 653 13.32 15.47 17.16
C ARG A 653 14.35 14.49 16.58
N THR A 654 15.35 15.00 15.90
CA THR A 654 16.42 14.19 15.29
C THR A 654 17.73 14.27 16.08
N VAL A 655 18.61 13.32 15.83
CA VAL A 655 19.97 13.25 16.38
C VAL A 655 20.93 12.65 15.35
N ASP A 656 22.17 13.10 15.37
CA ASP A 656 23.23 12.53 14.54
C ASP A 656 23.97 11.41 15.28
N LEU A 657 23.98 10.22 14.70
CA LEU A 657 24.80 9.09 15.13
C LEU A 657 26.04 9.00 14.22
N THR A 658 27.22 9.04 14.82
CA THR A 658 28.49 8.96 14.10
C THR A 658 29.08 7.56 14.25
N PHE A 659 29.49 6.95 13.14
CA PHE A 659 30.04 5.60 13.10
C PHE A 659 31.48 5.63 12.66
N THR A 660 32.36 5.02 13.47
CA THR A 660 33.81 5.01 13.25
C THR A 660 34.38 3.60 13.43
N SER A 661 35.57 3.37 12.90
CA SER A 661 36.32 2.14 13.15
C SER A 661 37.76 2.42 13.54
N SER A 662 38.36 1.48 14.27
CA SER A 662 39.79 1.48 14.60
C SER A 662 40.41 0.15 14.13
N PRO A 663 41.31 0.16 13.12
CA PRO A 663 41.76 1.29 12.32
C PRO A 663 40.65 1.83 11.41
N SER A 664 40.71 3.12 11.08
CA SER A 664 39.72 3.79 10.24
C SER A 664 39.68 3.25 8.80
N GLY A 665 38.54 3.39 8.13
CA GLY A 665 38.33 2.93 6.75
C GLY A 665 37.80 1.50 6.64
N LEU A 666 37.45 0.85 7.75
CA LEU A 666 36.66 -0.38 7.73
C LEU A 666 35.17 -0.06 7.57
N ARG A 667 34.42 -1.05 7.09
CA ARG A 667 32.98 -0.92 6.81
C ARG A 667 32.16 -1.33 8.02
N LEU A 668 31.02 -0.65 8.22
CA LEU A 668 30.03 -0.97 9.23
C LEU A 668 28.65 -1.00 8.58
N GLY A 669 27.80 -1.93 9.03
CA GLY A 669 26.38 -1.95 8.69
C GLY A 669 25.59 -1.10 9.68
N VAL A 670 24.69 -0.27 9.17
CA VAL A 670 23.71 0.50 9.96
C VAL A 670 22.38 0.45 9.24
N GLY A 671 21.36 -0.11 9.90
CA GLY A 671 20.08 -0.46 9.29
C GLY A 671 20.29 -1.44 8.12
N GLY A 672 19.64 -1.16 6.99
CA GLY A 672 19.79 -1.94 5.76
C GLY A 672 21.05 -1.67 4.94
N THR A 673 21.93 -0.74 5.35
CA THR A 673 23.05 -0.26 4.52
C THR A 673 24.43 -0.50 5.12
N GLU A 674 25.40 -0.90 4.29
CA GLU A 674 26.82 -0.96 4.65
C GLU A 674 27.56 0.31 4.17
N SER A 675 28.44 0.87 4.99
CA SER A 675 29.18 2.09 4.67
C SER A 675 30.61 2.08 5.20
N THR A 676 31.54 2.70 4.48
CA THR A 676 32.94 2.84 4.90
C THR A 676 33.06 3.97 5.93
N THR A 677 33.73 3.70 7.06
CA THR A 677 33.90 4.68 8.14
C THR A 677 35.00 5.72 7.84
N PRO A 678 34.90 6.95 8.41
CA PRO A 678 33.80 7.43 9.25
C PRO A 678 32.59 7.91 8.44
N PHE A 679 31.39 7.77 9.00
CA PHE A 679 30.17 8.36 8.44
C PHE A 679 29.17 8.74 9.54
N THR A 680 28.18 9.55 9.20
CA THR A 680 27.13 10.01 10.12
C THR A 680 25.76 9.69 9.54
N ARG A 681 24.80 9.35 10.40
CA ARG A 681 23.39 9.16 10.06
C ARG A 681 22.53 10.03 10.97
N THR A 682 21.68 10.85 10.38
CA THR A 682 20.62 11.56 11.11
C THR A 682 19.43 10.63 11.26
N VAL A 683 19.02 10.40 12.51
CA VAL A 683 17.90 9.50 12.84
C VAL A 683 16.94 10.19 13.81
N ILE A 684 15.77 9.62 14.03
CA ILE A 684 14.80 10.14 15.00
C ILE A 684 15.24 9.74 16.41
N VAL A 685 15.16 10.65 17.38
CA VAL A 685 15.47 10.31 18.77
C VAL A 685 14.51 9.23 19.27
N GLY A 686 15.07 8.18 19.87
CA GLY A 686 14.34 6.99 20.32
C GLY A 686 14.17 5.91 19.25
N SER A 687 14.58 6.15 18.00
CA SER A 687 14.51 5.13 16.94
C SER A 687 15.46 3.96 17.21
N THR A 688 15.03 2.76 16.85
CA THR A 688 15.84 1.53 16.93
C THR A 688 16.63 1.34 15.65
N ASN A 689 17.94 1.15 15.77
CA ASN A 689 18.84 1.01 14.63
C ASN A 689 19.70 -0.24 14.79
N SER A 690 19.66 -1.19 13.84
CA SER A 690 20.63 -2.30 13.82
C SER A 690 22.01 -1.77 13.43
N ILE A 691 23.04 -2.17 14.16
CA ILE A 691 24.43 -1.93 13.80
C ILE A 691 25.18 -3.25 13.74
N SER A 692 26.08 -3.37 12.77
CA SER A 692 26.90 -4.57 12.58
C SER A 692 28.33 -4.20 12.20
N ALA A 693 29.27 -4.99 12.68
CA ALA A 693 30.69 -4.86 12.37
C ALA A 693 31.16 -6.09 11.57
N PRO A 694 31.07 -6.07 10.22
CA PRO A 694 31.50 -7.20 9.38
C PRO A 694 32.92 -7.65 9.74
N THR A 695 33.20 -8.95 9.71
CA THR A 695 34.50 -9.51 10.10
C THR A 695 34.71 -10.89 9.47
N PRO A 696 35.93 -11.25 9.05
CA PRO A 696 37.10 -10.37 8.96
C PRO A 696 37.00 -9.40 7.78
N GLN A 697 37.66 -8.24 7.90
CA GLN A 697 37.79 -7.26 6.83
C GLN A 697 39.25 -7.06 6.43
N THR A 698 39.48 -6.54 5.23
CA THR A 698 40.82 -6.08 4.81
C THR A 698 40.90 -4.56 5.00
N SER A 699 41.82 -4.10 5.84
CA SER A 699 42.02 -2.66 6.08
C SER A 699 42.58 -1.96 4.84
N PRO A 700 42.52 -0.61 4.78
CA PRO A 700 43.20 0.17 3.74
C PRO A 700 44.71 -0.14 3.63
N GLN A 701 45.34 -0.55 4.73
CA GLN A 701 46.75 -0.99 4.79
C GLN A 701 46.94 -2.47 4.39
N ARG A 702 45.92 -3.12 3.85
CA ARG A 702 45.89 -4.53 3.43
C ARG A 702 46.15 -5.53 4.57
N LEU A 703 45.83 -5.16 5.80
CA LEU A 703 45.86 -6.07 6.94
C LEU A 703 44.51 -6.75 7.08
N ARG A 704 44.52 -8.05 7.38
CA ARG A 704 43.29 -8.76 7.76
C ARG A 704 42.96 -8.40 9.21
N MET A 705 41.76 -7.91 9.41
CA MET A 705 41.27 -7.34 10.66
C MET A 705 40.06 -8.13 11.13
N TRP A 706 40.03 -8.49 12.41
CA TRP A 706 38.91 -9.16 13.06
C TRP A 706 38.26 -8.21 14.07
N TYR A 707 36.93 -8.21 14.09
CA TYR A 707 36.17 -7.46 15.09
C TYR A 707 36.61 -7.85 16.49
N TRP A 708 36.74 -6.85 17.37
CA TRP A 708 37.12 -7.01 18.77
C TRP A 708 36.00 -6.55 19.70
N SER A 709 35.56 -5.29 19.58
CA SER A 709 34.52 -4.72 20.44
C SER A 709 33.90 -3.45 19.85
N TRP A 710 32.69 -3.12 20.28
CA TRP A 710 32.13 -1.78 20.13
C TRP A 710 32.47 -0.90 21.34
N SER A 711 32.47 0.43 21.13
CA SER A 711 32.63 1.42 22.19
C SER A 711 31.50 1.41 23.22
N ASP A 712 30.32 0.90 22.87
CA ASP A 712 29.17 0.74 23.75
C ASP A 712 29.14 -0.63 24.48
N GLY A 713 30.10 -1.51 24.20
CA GLY A 713 30.18 -2.85 24.78
C GLY A 713 29.16 -3.85 24.21
N GLY A 714 28.43 -3.49 23.15
CA GLY A 714 27.48 -4.38 22.50
C GLY A 714 28.11 -5.58 21.78
N ALA A 715 27.26 -6.53 21.40
CA ALA A 715 27.67 -7.66 20.56
C ALA A 715 28.16 -7.18 19.19
N ARG A 716 28.78 -8.03 18.37
CA ARG A 716 29.23 -7.62 17.01
C ARG A 716 28.09 -7.02 16.18
N THR A 717 26.93 -7.63 16.29
CA THR A 717 25.68 -7.18 15.66
C THR A 717 24.61 -7.07 16.75
N HIS A 718 24.02 -5.89 16.89
CA HIS A 718 22.99 -5.60 17.88
C HIS A 718 22.18 -4.36 17.47
N ASN A 719 21.07 -4.12 18.17
CA ASN A 719 20.28 -2.90 18.02
C ASN A 719 20.75 -1.85 19.04
N ILE A 720 20.75 -0.59 18.62
CA ILE A 720 20.92 0.59 19.47
C ILE A 720 19.65 1.45 19.41
N VAL A 721 19.33 2.13 20.52
CA VAL A 721 18.26 3.12 20.56
C VAL A 721 18.88 4.51 20.49
N ALA A 722 18.46 5.32 19.52
CA ALA A 722 19.02 6.64 19.28
C ALA A 722 18.85 7.55 20.52
N PRO A 723 19.94 7.99 21.15
CA PRO A 723 19.88 8.85 22.34
C PRO A 723 19.44 10.28 21.99
N ALA A 724 19.18 11.10 23.02
CA ALA A 724 18.80 12.50 22.81
C ALA A 724 19.95 13.42 22.35
N ASN A 725 21.20 12.98 22.48
CA ASN A 725 22.39 13.77 22.16
C ASN A 725 23.23 13.06 21.09
N PRO A 726 23.94 13.81 20.22
CA PRO A 726 24.83 13.22 19.24
C PRO A 726 25.82 12.24 19.88
N THR A 727 25.93 11.03 19.32
CA THR A 727 26.69 9.93 19.92
C THR A 727 27.56 9.25 18.86
N THR A 728 28.77 8.85 19.25
CA THR A 728 29.69 8.11 18.39
C THR A 728 29.74 6.64 18.79
N TYR A 729 29.56 5.75 17.83
CA TYR A 729 29.77 4.31 17.94
C TYR A 729 31.04 3.93 17.18
N GLN A 730 32.02 3.37 17.89
CA GLN A 730 33.29 2.92 17.31
C GLN A 730 33.41 1.40 17.37
N ALA A 731 33.61 0.76 16.22
CA ALA A 731 34.00 -0.65 16.14
C ALA A 731 35.53 -0.77 16.18
N ASN A 732 36.04 -1.51 17.14
CA ASN A 732 37.46 -1.82 17.28
C ASN A 732 37.76 -3.15 16.62
N TYR A 733 38.86 -3.18 15.87
CA TYR A 733 39.36 -4.37 15.20
C TYR A 733 40.80 -4.65 15.60
N SER A 734 41.17 -5.93 15.56
CA SER A 734 42.51 -6.40 15.85
C SER A 734 43.05 -7.28 14.72
N THR A 735 44.37 -7.40 14.59
CA THR A 735 45.02 -8.34 13.67
C THR A 735 45.06 -9.78 14.23
N TYR A 736 44.49 -10.01 15.42
CA TYR A 736 44.42 -11.30 16.08
C TYR A 736 42.97 -11.78 16.12
N ILE A 737 42.79 -13.10 16.04
CA ILE A 737 41.50 -13.73 16.27
C ILE A 737 41.28 -13.77 17.78
N ALA A 738 40.25 -13.08 18.28
CA ALA A 738 39.74 -13.33 19.61
C ALA A 738 39.05 -14.71 19.58
N TRP A 739 39.58 -15.67 20.34
CA TRP A 739 38.98 -16.99 20.53
C TRP A 739 37.87 -16.95 21.58
#